data_AF-A0A0B7NG78-F1
#
_entry.id   AF-A0A0B7NG78-F1
#
_cell.length_a   1.000
_cell.length_b   1.000
_cell.length_c   1.000
_cell.angle_alpha   90.00
_cell.angle_beta   90.00
_cell.angle_gamma   90.00
#
_symmetry.space_group_name_H-M   'P 1'
#
loop_
_entity.id
_entity.type
_entity.pdbx_description
1 polymer ?
#
loop_
_entity_poly.entity_id
_entity_poly.type
_entity_poly.pdbx_seq_one_letter_code
_entity_poly.pdbx_strand_id
1 'polypeptide(L)'
;MPSKPISILFVCLGNICRSPMAEAVFAHTVKKHNLQDKITKIDSAGTASYHVGSNPDSRSSATCKSHGVPVNHKARKVSKADFDEFDYILCMDESNLSDLKKLAPQHSKAVVELFGKYDPEGELIIEDPYYGGDEGFEHNFDQSLFYAMKAKPDADILPVVCIDPRMIDISILKDQGENAPPKTWFFKMDRVKAFRAKFYYESVMDLKQQLVKRGSDLMILYGAPEDVFPRLEKYLVAKKYHLEGLHTNKEYAYEELLIEKALSKSMKGNVKYYHDTMMVNPEDLDFVGERTYKVYTHFRKRIEKMDSPVRAPLDIPKQLPTFPKAAWDFEHAQDGYKHLEELYKDLHVKSDNRSAYPWKGGEQSALDRLNSYVFKTQAVDEYKHTRNGMIGTEYSTKFSAFLAHGCLSPRLIWHQMNKFNEQRKRKRSIKAFSDDDGVYWVKFELLWRDFFRLLVSGFGSKVFMLHGFRNMDKSLEEDDTKPKSGYQDKVWKSNDDYFKKWCAGETGTPFVDACMRELLYTGFLNNRGRQNVASYLSKDLEIDWRIGAEYFESILLDHDVYSNYGNWQYVAGVGCDPREGFRHFNIIKQGKDYDPEGDYIKLWCPELQHLPVHFIHCPWLMSKEDQAKYKCEIGRDYPKPMALFDSWKRHYPSAATNGQITNFFKSNKDNKKKIKIEGQS
;
A
#
# COMPACT_ATOMS: atom_id res chain seq x y z
N MET A 1 -17.52 26.79 -23.60
CA MET A 1 -17.28 27.70 -24.75
C MET A 1 -15.92 27.33 -25.32
N PRO A 2 -15.70 27.24 -26.64
CA PRO A 2 -14.36 27.02 -27.17
C PRO A 2 -13.49 28.22 -26.78
N SER A 3 -12.37 27.94 -26.11
CA SER A 3 -11.36 28.95 -25.78
C SER A 3 -10.87 29.62 -27.06
N LYS A 4 -10.78 30.95 -27.07
CA LYS A 4 -10.22 31.70 -28.18
C LYS A 4 -8.81 31.16 -28.49
N PRO A 5 -8.42 30.97 -29.77
CA PRO A 5 -7.07 30.55 -30.10
C PRO A 5 -6.03 31.55 -29.58
N ILE A 6 -4.87 31.06 -29.15
CA ILE A 6 -3.82 31.87 -28.52
C ILE A 6 -2.52 31.84 -29.32
N SER A 7 -1.72 32.90 -29.21
CA SER A 7 -0.35 32.99 -29.75
C SER A 7 0.70 33.00 -28.64
N ILE A 8 1.81 32.28 -28.83
CA ILE A 8 2.86 32.12 -27.81
C ILE A 8 4.25 32.47 -28.38
N LEU A 9 5.02 33.26 -27.63
CA LEU A 9 6.42 33.60 -27.91
C LEU A 9 7.33 33.08 -26.80
N PHE A 10 8.34 32.29 -27.16
CA PHE A 10 9.37 31.82 -26.22
C PHE A 10 10.58 32.76 -26.20
N VAL A 11 11.06 33.16 -25.02
CA VAL A 11 12.14 34.15 -24.90
C VAL A 11 13.27 33.68 -23.99
N CYS A 12 14.49 33.68 -24.52
CA CYS A 12 15.72 33.53 -23.72
C CYS A 12 16.65 34.74 -23.94
N LEU A 13 17.91 34.67 -23.47
CA LEU A 13 18.85 35.79 -23.64
C LEU A 13 19.25 36.01 -25.12
N GLY A 14 19.77 34.97 -25.78
CA GLY A 14 20.40 35.08 -27.11
C GLY A 14 19.63 34.49 -28.29
N ASN A 15 18.51 33.81 -28.05
CA ASN A 15 17.67 33.18 -29.08
C ASN A 15 18.37 32.21 -30.06
N ILE A 16 19.39 31.51 -29.58
CA ILE A 16 20.04 30.45 -30.34
C ILE A 16 19.91 29.08 -29.69
N CYS A 17 19.54 28.99 -28.40
CA CYS A 17 19.60 27.75 -27.65
C CYS A 17 18.25 27.36 -27.03
N ARG A 18 17.93 27.88 -25.83
CA ARG A 18 16.73 27.56 -25.05
C ARG A 18 15.42 27.91 -25.78
N SER A 19 15.27 29.16 -26.26
CA SER A 19 14.02 29.59 -26.87
C SER A 19 13.70 28.98 -28.24
N PRO A 20 14.67 28.77 -29.16
CA PRO A 20 14.41 28.02 -30.39
C PRO A 20 14.07 26.54 -30.14
N MET A 21 14.66 25.92 -29.11
CA MET A 21 14.31 24.55 -28.71
C MET A 21 12.87 24.48 -28.20
N ALA A 22 12.51 25.36 -27.25
CA ALA A 22 11.16 25.43 -26.72
C ALA A 22 10.11 25.66 -27.83
N GLU A 23 10.38 26.57 -28.77
CA GLU A 23 9.54 26.79 -29.94
C GLU A 23 9.36 25.53 -30.79
N ALA A 24 10.47 24.88 -31.17
CA ALA A 24 10.43 23.70 -32.03
C ALA A 24 9.70 22.53 -31.35
N VAL A 25 9.99 22.29 -30.07
CA VAL A 25 9.35 21.24 -29.26
C VAL A 25 7.86 21.53 -29.10
N PHE A 26 7.49 22.77 -28.78
CA PHE A 26 6.09 23.15 -28.62
C PHE A 26 5.32 23.05 -29.95
N ALA A 27 5.89 23.55 -31.06
CA ALA A 27 5.29 23.44 -32.38
C ALA A 27 5.13 21.99 -32.84
N HIS A 28 6.14 21.14 -32.59
CA HIS A 28 6.05 19.71 -32.87
C HIS A 28 4.95 19.05 -32.04
N THR A 29 4.83 19.39 -30.75
CA THR A 29 3.79 18.89 -29.85
C THR A 29 2.40 19.33 -30.31
N VAL A 30 2.21 20.60 -30.66
CA VAL A 30 0.96 21.14 -31.23
C VAL A 30 0.55 20.37 -32.48
N LYS A 31 1.50 20.10 -33.39
CA LYS A 31 1.23 19.33 -34.61
C LYS A 31 0.90 17.87 -34.31
N LYS A 32 1.67 17.22 -33.43
CA LYS A 32 1.49 15.82 -33.02
C LYS A 32 0.13 15.57 -32.36
N HIS A 33 -0.41 16.57 -31.67
CA HIS A 33 -1.69 16.47 -30.95
C HIS A 33 -2.87 17.15 -31.65
N ASN A 34 -2.72 17.58 -32.91
CA ASN A 34 -3.77 18.24 -33.69
C ASN A 34 -4.36 19.50 -33.01
N LEU A 35 -3.51 20.34 -32.40
CA LEU A 35 -3.91 21.55 -31.66
C LEU A 35 -3.77 22.85 -32.46
N GLN A 36 -3.60 22.77 -33.78
CA GLN A 36 -3.37 23.93 -34.65
C GLN A 36 -4.56 24.91 -34.65
N ASP A 37 -5.77 24.43 -34.38
CA ASP A 37 -6.96 25.29 -34.28
C ASP A 37 -6.98 26.13 -32.99
N LYS A 38 -6.16 25.76 -31.99
CA LYS A 38 -6.08 26.44 -30.69
C LYS A 38 -4.84 27.33 -30.57
N ILE A 39 -3.78 27.06 -31.31
CA ILE A 39 -2.54 27.83 -31.28
C ILE A 39 -2.29 28.46 -32.65
N THR A 40 -2.53 29.76 -32.77
CA THR A 40 -2.47 30.46 -34.06
C THR A 40 -1.06 30.85 -34.47
N LYS A 41 -0.15 31.06 -33.51
CA LYS A 41 1.22 31.46 -33.78
C LYS A 41 2.15 30.97 -32.67
N ILE A 42 3.30 30.43 -33.06
CA ILE A 42 4.39 29.98 -32.19
C ILE A 42 5.67 30.56 -32.78
N ASP A 43 6.50 31.18 -31.95
CA ASP A 43 7.76 31.81 -32.37
C ASP A 43 8.72 31.86 -31.17
N SER A 44 9.98 32.24 -31.41
CA SER A 44 10.94 32.55 -30.35
C SER A 44 11.75 33.82 -30.60
N ALA A 45 12.20 34.46 -29.52
CA ALA A 45 13.02 35.65 -29.54
C ALA A 45 14.06 35.69 -28.41
N GLY A 46 14.91 36.71 -28.45
CA GLY A 46 15.98 36.98 -27.48
C GLY A 46 15.82 38.35 -26.84
N THR A 47 16.16 38.50 -25.56
CA THR A 47 16.21 39.84 -24.93
C THR A 47 17.39 40.67 -25.43
N ALA A 48 18.43 40.03 -25.97
CA ALA A 48 19.61 40.68 -26.51
C ALA A 48 19.73 40.55 -28.04
N SER A 49 20.54 41.41 -28.67
CA SER A 49 20.70 41.49 -30.13
C SER A 49 21.95 40.79 -30.69
N TYR A 50 22.79 40.19 -29.85
CA TYR A 50 24.14 39.74 -30.28
C TYR A 50 24.14 38.53 -31.25
N HIS A 51 23.03 37.82 -31.39
CA HIS A 51 22.89 36.70 -32.35
C HIS A 51 21.82 36.93 -33.42
N VAL A 52 21.33 38.16 -33.63
CA VAL A 52 20.29 38.40 -34.64
C VAL A 52 20.76 37.91 -36.03
N GLY A 53 19.97 37.04 -36.66
CA GLY A 53 20.25 36.40 -37.94
C GLY A 53 21.02 35.07 -37.87
N SER A 54 21.56 34.72 -36.71
CA SER A 54 22.25 33.43 -36.49
C SER A 54 21.29 32.24 -36.56
N ASN A 55 21.82 31.08 -36.93
CA ASN A 55 21.12 29.81 -36.77
C ASN A 55 21.09 29.42 -35.27
N PRO A 56 20.16 28.53 -34.87
CA PRO A 56 20.22 27.90 -33.56
C PRO A 56 21.57 27.19 -33.35
N ASP A 57 22.00 27.13 -32.09
CA ASP A 57 23.19 26.41 -31.63
C ASP A 57 23.13 24.98 -32.18
N SER A 58 24.27 24.50 -32.69
CA SER A 58 24.35 23.20 -33.34
C SER A 58 24.01 22.06 -32.39
N ARG A 59 24.28 22.20 -31.08
CA ARG A 59 23.95 21.19 -30.06
C ARG A 59 22.45 21.15 -29.80
N SER A 60 21.81 22.32 -29.60
CA SER A 60 20.35 22.43 -29.48
C SER A 60 19.63 21.83 -30.69
N SER A 61 20.13 22.12 -31.89
CA SER A 61 19.61 21.56 -33.14
C SER A 61 19.82 20.05 -33.25
N ALA A 62 20.99 19.55 -32.81
CA ALA A 62 21.30 18.12 -32.82
C ALA A 62 20.41 17.34 -31.84
N THR A 63 20.19 17.85 -30.63
CA THR A 63 19.28 17.27 -29.64
C THR A 63 17.84 17.24 -30.15
N CYS A 64 17.34 18.33 -30.72
CA CYS A 64 15.99 18.29 -31.30
C CYS A 64 15.89 17.26 -32.44
N LYS A 65 16.93 17.17 -33.28
CA LYS A 65 16.98 16.22 -34.40
C LYS A 65 17.06 14.76 -33.93
N SER A 66 17.79 14.45 -32.86
CA SER A 66 17.84 13.08 -32.28
C SER A 66 16.46 12.63 -31.79
N HIS A 67 15.63 13.56 -31.33
CA HIS A 67 14.24 13.33 -30.93
C HIS A 67 13.20 13.51 -32.05
N GLY A 68 13.62 13.70 -33.29
CA GLY A 68 12.71 13.84 -34.44
C GLY A 68 11.94 15.17 -34.48
N VAL A 69 12.40 16.18 -33.75
CA VAL A 69 11.84 17.54 -33.72
C VAL A 69 12.60 18.44 -34.70
N PRO A 70 11.95 18.94 -35.78
CA PRO A 70 12.61 19.84 -36.72
C PRO A 70 12.76 21.24 -36.12
N VAL A 71 13.98 21.79 -36.17
CA VAL A 71 14.27 23.17 -35.76
C VAL A 71 14.57 23.98 -37.01
N ASN A 72 13.78 25.02 -37.26
CA ASN A 72 14.01 25.96 -38.35
C ASN A 72 13.73 27.38 -37.85
N HIS A 73 14.73 27.97 -37.22
CA HIS A 73 14.62 29.30 -36.62
C HIS A 73 15.75 30.23 -37.08
N LYS A 74 15.50 31.53 -37.03
CA LYS A 74 16.53 32.57 -37.18
C LYS A 74 16.46 33.49 -35.99
N ALA A 75 17.57 33.56 -35.25
CA ALA A 75 17.63 34.34 -34.03
C ALA A 75 17.20 35.80 -34.27
N ARG A 76 16.32 36.31 -33.43
CA ARG A 76 15.80 37.68 -33.48
C ARG A 76 15.68 38.26 -32.09
N LYS A 77 15.71 39.59 -31.99
CA LYS A 77 15.46 40.29 -30.73
C LYS A 77 13.95 40.49 -30.55
N VAL A 78 13.49 40.40 -29.30
CA VAL A 78 12.12 40.79 -28.95
C VAL A 78 11.90 42.28 -29.24
N SER A 79 10.76 42.60 -29.82
CA SER A 79 10.34 43.93 -30.23
C SER A 79 9.12 44.38 -29.42
N LYS A 80 8.81 45.68 -29.46
CA LYS A 80 7.58 46.18 -28.80
C LYS A 80 6.29 45.62 -29.43
N ALA A 81 6.32 45.28 -30.71
CA ALA A 81 5.16 44.71 -31.41
C ALA A 81 4.81 43.30 -30.92
N ASP A 82 5.79 42.53 -30.43
CA ASP A 82 5.56 41.18 -29.89
C ASP A 82 4.57 41.21 -28.70
N PHE A 83 4.58 42.28 -27.92
CA PHE A 83 3.70 42.48 -26.76
C PHE A 83 2.22 42.73 -27.11
N ASP A 84 1.94 43.04 -28.38
CA ASP A 84 0.59 43.21 -28.91
C ASP A 84 0.18 42.01 -29.80
N GLU A 85 1.17 41.36 -30.43
CA GLU A 85 0.96 40.22 -31.32
C GLU A 85 0.73 38.90 -30.56
N PHE A 86 1.44 38.67 -29.46
CA PHE A 86 1.39 37.42 -28.69
C PHE A 86 0.46 37.52 -27.48
N ASP A 87 -0.33 36.46 -27.23
CA ASP A 87 -1.12 36.33 -26.00
C ASP A 87 -0.24 36.01 -24.79
N TYR A 88 0.81 35.20 -25.00
CA TYR A 88 1.76 34.80 -23.96
C TYR A 88 3.21 35.02 -24.43
N ILE A 89 4.02 35.59 -23.56
CA ILE A 89 5.48 35.68 -23.72
C ILE A 89 6.09 34.90 -22.56
N LEU A 90 6.57 33.68 -22.86
CA LEU A 90 7.10 32.73 -21.88
C LEU A 90 8.62 32.79 -21.88
N CYS A 91 9.21 33.15 -20.74
CA CYS A 91 10.65 33.36 -20.63
C CYS A 91 11.35 32.32 -19.76
N MET A 92 12.64 32.09 -20.02
CA MET A 92 13.37 30.94 -19.45
C MET A 92 13.84 31.16 -18.02
N ASP A 93 14.14 32.39 -17.62
CA ASP A 93 14.67 32.70 -16.30
C ASP A 93 14.23 34.10 -15.80
N GLU A 94 14.49 34.39 -14.52
CA GLU A 94 14.11 35.66 -13.89
C GLU A 94 14.77 36.89 -14.54
N SER A 95 15.96 36.70 -15.12
CA SER A 95 16.66 37.78 -15.83
C SER A 95 15.91 38.15 -17.10
N ASN A 96 15.48 37.16 -17.88
CA ASN A 96 14.66 37.37 -19.07
C ASN A 96 13.32 38.01 -18.69
N LEU A 97 12.69 37.58 -17.60
CA LEU A 97 11.44 38.18 -17.11
C LEU A 97 11.62 39.66 -16.75
N SER A 98 12.72 39.99 -16.07
CA SER A 98 13.06 41.37 -15.68
C SER A 98 13.27 42.26 -16.91
N ASP A 99 14.00 41.76 -17.91
CA ASP A 99 14.25 42.48 -19.16
C ASP A 99 12.97 42.69 -19.97
N LEU A 100 12.11 41.68 -20.05
CA LEU A 100 10.82 41.78 -20.74
C LEU A 100 9.89 42.75 -20.04
N LYS A 101 9.84 42.76 -18.70
CA LYS A 101 9.04 43.72 -17.93
C LYS A 101 9.50 45.17 -18.13
N LYS A 102 10.80 45.41 -18.31
CA LYS A 102 11.33 46.74 -18.65
C LYS A 102 10.98 47.17 -20.08
N LEU A 103 10.87 46.20 -20.99
CA LEU A 103 10.57 46.45 -22.40
C LEU A 103 9.07 46.58 -22.69
N ALA A 104 8.22 45.96 -21.86
CA ALA A 104 6.78 45.89 -22.03
C ALA A 104 6.12 47.28 -22.11
N PRO A 105 5.33 47.57 -23.16
CA PRO A 105 4.49 48.76 -23.21
C PRO A 105 3.43 48.77 -22.09
N GLN A 106 3.00 49.98 -21.68
CA GLN A 106 2.02 50.17 -20.59
C GLN A 106 0.65 49.51 -20.85
N HIS A 107 0.32 49.21 -22.10
CA HIS A 107 -0.96 48.62 -22.53
C HIS A 107 -0.77 47.33 -23.35
N SER A 108 0.21 46.50 -23.00
CA SER A 108 0.43 45.21 -23.63
C SER A 108 -0.74 44.24 -23.38
N LYS A 109 -1.11 43.47 -24.42
CA LYS A 109 -2.03 42.34 -24.32
C LYS A 109 -1.34 41.09 -23.73
N ALA A 110 -0.05 40.93 -23.99
CA ALA A 110 0.71 39.75 -23.64
C ALA A 110 0.82 39.51 -22.13
N VAL A 111 0.54 38.28 -21.69
CA VAL A 111 0.90 37.80 -20.36
C VAL A 111 2.37 37.40 -20.37
N VAL A 112 3.19 38.10 -19.60
CA VAL A 112 4.64 37.86 -19.51
C VAL A 112 4.97 37.12 -18.22
N GLU A 113 5.47 35.89 -18.34
CA GLU A 113 5.76 35.02 -17.20
C GLU A 113 6.85 33.99 -17.49
N LEU A 114 7.30 33.28 -16.45
CA LEU A 114 8.29 32.20 -16.58
C LEU A 114 7.64 30.98 -17.23
N PHE A 115 8.33 30.36 -18.18
CA PHE A 115 7.87 29.14 -18.81
C PHE A 115 7.78 27.99 -17.79
N GLY A 116 8.74 27.91 -16.86
CA GLY A 116 8.72 26.95 -15.74
C GLY A 116 7.57 27.13 -14.74
N LYS A 117 6.76 28.20 -14.84
CA LYS A 117 5.50 28.30 -14.06
C LYS A 117 4.53 27.15 -14.38
N TYR A 118 4.69 26.52 -15.53
CA TYR A 118 3.89 25.39 -15.98
C TYR A 118 4.50 24.03 -15.58
N ASP A 119 5.61 24.03 -14.83
CA ASP A 119 6.28 22.87 -14.29
C ASP A 119 5.51 22.24 -13.10
N PRO A 120 5.23 20.92 -13.11
CA PRO A 120 4.59 20.20 -12.00
C PRO A 120 5.52 19.85 -10.83
N GLU A 121 6.84 19.81 -11.02
CA GLU A 121 7.86 19.67 -9.97
C GLU A 121 8.21 21.03 -9.33
N GLY A 122 7.75 22.13 -9.94
CA GLY A 122 7.91 23.50 -9.45
C GLY A 122 9.22 24.15 -9.91
N GLU A 123 9.91 23.56 -10.88
CA GLU A 123 11.11 24.18 -11.46
C GLU A 123 10.74 25.41 -12.29
N LEU A 124 11.00 26.58 -11.73
CA LEU A 124 10.63 27.85 -12.37
C LEU A 124 11.58 28.25 -13.50
N ILE A 125 12.79 27.71 -13.52
CA ILE A 125 13.90 28.17 -14.36
C ILE A 125 14.29 27.08 -15.34
N ILE A 126 14.34 27.46 -16.62
CA ILE A 126 14.90 26.64 -17.67
C ILE A 126 16.39 26.96 -17.76
N GLU A 127 17.17 26.01 -17.25
CA GLU A 127 18.61 26.17 -17.07
C GLU A 127 19.32 26.42 -18.41
N ASP A 128 20.35 27.27 -18.37
CA ASP A 128 21.17 27.50 -19.55
C ASP A 128 22.12 26.32 -19.79
N PRO A 129 21.95 25.57 -20.90
CA PRO A 129 22.69 24.32 -21.10
C PRO A 129 24.17 24.54 -21.41
N TYR A 130 24.64 25.78 -21.60
CA TYR A 130 26.04 26.08 -21.92
C TYR A 130 27.06 25.57 -20.91
N TYR A 131 26.66 25.35 -19.66
CA TYR A 131 27.53 24.89 -18.58
C TYR A 131 27.45 23.39 -18.31
N GLY A 132 26.54 22.66 -18.98
CA GLY A 132 26.22 21.25 -18.69
C GLY A 132 26.70 20.21 -19.72
N GLY A 133 27.48 20.59 -20.74
CA GLY A 133 27.85 19.67 -21.82
C GLY A 133 26.63 19.20 -22.63
N ASP A 134 26.71 18.04 -23.29
CA ASP A 134 25.59 17.49 -24.09
C ASP A 134 24.37 17.11 -23.23
N GLU A 135 24.59 16.69 -21.98
CA GLU A 135 23.52 16.37 -21.01
C GLU A 135 22.67 17.60 -20.66
N GLY A 136 23.27 18.79 -20.62
CA GLY A 136 22.51 20.03 -20.40
C GLY A 136 21.48 20.31 -21.50
N PHE A 137 21.79 19.97 -22.75
CA PHE A 137 20.85 20.15 -23.87
C PHE A 137 19.72 19.13 -23.87
N GLU A 138 20.00 17.88 -23.47
CA GLU A 138 18.96 16.86 -23.27
C GLU A 138 18.01 17.25 -22.13
N HIS A 139 18.54 17.70 -21.00
CA HIS A 139 17.71 18.20 -19.90
C HIS A 139 16.83 19.39 -20.32
N ASN A 140 17.38 20.33 -21.10
CA ASN A 140 16.62 21.46 -21.65
C ASN A 140 15.49 21.02 -22.61
N PHE A 141 15.74 19.95 -23.37
CA PHE A 141 14.76 19.35 -24.27
C PHE A 141 13.63 18.70 -23.48
N ASP A 142 13.96 17.95 -22.43
CA ASP A 142 12.98 17.30 -21.55
C ASP A 142 12.11 18.34 -20.84
N GLN A 143 12.70 19.39 -20.27
CA GLN A 143 11.94 20.53 -19.68
C GLN A 143 10.97 21.12 -20.72
N SER A 144 11.46 21.39 -21.93
CA SER A 144 10.63 21.97 -23.01
C SER A 144 9.48 21.04 -23.45
N LEU A 145 9.73 19.74 -23.55
CA LEU A 145 8.73 18.75 -23.96
C LEU A 145 7.66 18.58 -22.88
N PHE A 146 8.09 18.52 -21.63
CA PHE A 146 7.23 18.36 -20.48
C PHE A 146 6.25 19.53 -20.32
N TYR A 147 6.72 20.77 -20.50
CA TYR A 147 5.87 21.95 -20.49
C TYR A 147 4.93 22.01 -21.68
N ALA A 148 5.36 21.57 -22.86
CA ALA A 148 4.51 21.51 -24.04
C ALA A 148 3.34 20.52 -23.88
N MET A 149 3.54 19.38 -23.19
CA MET A 149 2.49 18.38 -22.98
C MET A 149 1.37 18.85 -22.03
N LYS A 150 1.67 19.71 -21.05
CA LYS A 150 0.68 20.21 -20.09
C LYS A 150 -0.13 21.41 -20.60
N ALA A 151 0.19 21.95 -21.79
CA ALA A 151 -0.68 22.86 -22.53
C ALA A 151 -1.95 22.18 -23.09
N LYS A 152 -2.30 20.96 -22.63
CA LYS A 152 -3.63 20.35 -22.72
C LYS A 152 -4.44 20.59 -21.43
N PRO A 153 -5.27 21.63 -21.35
CA PRO A 153 -6.38 21.70 -20.39
C PRO A 153 -7.52 20.69 -20.67
N ASP A 154 -7.45 19.92 -21.77
CA ASP A 154 -8.63 19.29 -22.39
C ASP A 154 -8.58 17.74 -22.48
N ALA A 155 -7.72 17.06 -21.72
CA ALA A 155 -7.80 15.61 -21.62
C ALA A 155 -8.88 15.24 -20.58
N ASP A 156 -9.97 14.63 -21.04
CA ASP A 156 -10.96 14.05 -20.14
C ASP A 156 -10.30 12.96 -19.28
N ILE A 157 -10.65 12.92 -17.99
CA ILE A 157 -10.26 11.85 -17.08
C ILE A 157 -11.47 10.96 -16.84
N LEU A 158 -11.30 9.65 -17.02
CA LEU A 158 -12.29 8.64 -16.72
C LEU A 158 -11.81 7.79 -15.53
N PRO A 159 -12.17 8.13 -14.28
CA PRO A 159 -11.86 7.29 -13.13
C PRO A 159 -12.68 5.99 -13.18
N VAL A 160 -12.01 4.84 -13.06
CA VAL A 160 -12.62 3.52 -13.13
C VAL A 160 -12.14 2.66 -11.97
N VAL A 161 -13.07 1.97 -11.29
CA VAL A 161 -12.77 0.80 -10.46
C VAL A 161 -13.35 -0.42 -11.15
N CYS A 162 -12.52 -1.44 -11.40
CA CYS A 162 -12.96 -2.73 -11.93
C CYS A 162 -12.92 -3.77 -10.82
N ILE A 163 -14.07 -4.33 -10.47
CA ILE A 163 -14.17 -5.38 -9.47
C ILE A 163 -13.90 -6.71 -10.16
N ASP A 164 -12.74 -7.29 -9.87
CA ASP A 164 -12.32 -8.59 -10.41
C ASP A 164 -12.88 -9.73 -9.56
N PRO A 165 -13.79 -10.57 -10.09
CA PRO A 165 -14.39 -11.68 -9.34
C PRO A 165 -13.37 -12.74 -8.88
N ARG A 166 -12.17 -12.78 -9.46
CA ARG A 166 -11.08 -13.67 -9.03
C ARG A 166 -10.44 -13.23 -7.72
N MET A 167 -10.51 -11.94 -7.41
CA MET A 167 -9.89 -11.33 -6.23
C MET A 167 -10.94 -11.06 -5.15
N ILE A 168 -12.06 -10.50 -5.57
CA ILE A 168 -13.18 -10.13 -4.71
C ILE A 168 -14.44 -10.53 -5.46
N ASP A 169 -15.03 -11.67 -5.11
CA ASP A 169 -16.36 -11.98 -5.62
C ASP A 169 -17.41 -11.31 -4.77
N ILE A 170 -18.23 -10.55 -5.47
CA ILE A 170 -19.33 -9.76 -4.96
C ILE A 170 -20.67 -10.46 -5.20
N SER A 171 -20.69 -11.65 -5.82
CA SER A 171 -21.87 -12.44 -6.21
C SER A 171 -22.32 -13.47 -5.17
N ILE A 172 -21.88 -13.34 -3.91
CA ILE A 172 -22.03 -14.34 -2.83
C ILE A 172 -23.50 -14.71 -2.48
N LEU A 173 -24.53 -14.17 -3.16
CA LEU A 173 -25.91 -14.16 -2.67
C LEU A 173 -27.01 -14.57 -3.64
N LYS A 174 -26.71 -15.09 -4.84
CA LYS A 174 -27.76 -15.67 -5.69
C LYS A 174 -27.35 -17.02 -6.27
N ASP A 175 -28.37 -17.85 -6.40
CA ASP A 175 -28.35 -19.29 -6.71
C ASP A 175 -27.33 -19.69 -7.79
N GLN A 176 -26.68 -20.83 -7.54
CA GLN A 176 -25.43 -21.23 -8.18
C GLN A 176 -25.55 -21.56 -9.67
N GLY A 177 -24.84 -20.78 -10.48
CA GLY A 177 -24.17 -21.21 -11.72
C GLY A 177 -22.65 -21.32 -11.53
N GLU A 178 -21.86 -21.29 -12.60
CA GLU A 178 -20.38 -21.51 -12.62
C GLU A 178 -19.52 -20.56 -11.75
N ASN A 179 -20.08 -19.57 -11.05
CA ASN A 179 -19.34 -18.55 -10.31
C ASN A 179 -19.40 -18.79 -8.79
N ALA A 180 -18.49 -19.62 -8.27
CA ALA A 180 -18.24 -19.73 -6.83
C ALA A 180 -17.35 -18.57 -6.34
N PRO A 181 -17.45 -18.14 -5.05
CA PRO A 181 -16.57 -17.10 -4.52
C PRO A 181 -15.09 -17.51 -4.64
N PRO A 182 -14.16 -16.56 -4.86
CA PRO A 182 -12.78 -16.84 -5.10
C PRO A 182 -12.26 -17.53 -3.86
N LYS A 183 -11.58 -18.62 -4.12
CA LYS A 183 -11.03 -19.46 -3.09
C LYS A 183 -9.55 -19.18 -2.96
N THR A 184 -9.06 -19.19 -1.73
CA THR A 184 -7.62 -19.20 -1.46
C THR A 184 -6.96 -20.43 -2.12
N TRP A 185 -5.65 -20.35 -2.39
CA TRP A 185 -5.01 -21.30 -3.29
C TRP A 185 -4.96 -22.74 -2.78
N PHE A 186 -4.49 -22.96 -1.55
CA PHE A 186 -4.19 -24.29 -1.02
C PHE A 186 -5.38 -24.91 -0.27
N PHE A 187 -6.05 -24.16 0.60
CA PHE A 187 -7.10 -24.70 1.49
C PHE A 187 -8.51 -24.30 1.07
N LYS A 188 -8.65 -23.61 -0.07
CA LYS A 188 -9.92 -23.29 -0.72
C LYS A 188 -10.93 -22.58 0.20
N MET A 189 -10.45 -21.69 1.08
CA MET A 189 -11.31 -20.85 1.91
C MET A 189 -11.88 -19.70 1.09
N ASP A 190 -13.03 -19.16 1.48
CA ASP A 190 -13.51 -17.90 0.89
C ASP A 190 -12.43 -16.83 1.07
N ARG A 191 -11.99 -16.24 -0.04
CA ARG A 191 -10.86 -15.30 -0.01
C ARG A 191 -11.19 -14.03 0.76
N VAL A 192 -12.42 -13.55 0.64
CA VAL A 192 -12.88 -12.29 1.24
C VAL A 192 -14.17 -12.55 2.01
N LYS A 193 -14.13 -12.42 3.34
CA LYS A 193 -15.33 -12.43 4.18
C LYS A 193 -15.90 -11.03 4.40
N ALA A 194 -17.05 -11.00 5.09
CA ALA A 194 -17.92 -9.85 5.23
C ALA A 194 -17.22 -8.57 5.75
N PHE A 195 -16.26 -8.67 6.68
CA PHE A 195 -15.56 -7.50 7.22
C PHE A 195 -14.80 -6.71 6.15
N ARG A 196 -13.96 -7.40 5.35
CA ARG A 196 -13.17 -6.75 4.31
C ARG A 196 -14.03 -6.38 3.10
N ALA A 197 -15.03 -7.18 2.76
CA ALA A 197 -15.98 -6.84 1.70
C ALA A 197 -16.75 -5.53 2.02
N LYS A 198 -17.23 -5.39 3.26
CA LYS A 198 -17.86 -4.16 3.75
C LYS A 198 -16.91 -2.96 3.69
N PHE A 199 -15.68 -3.12 4.18
CA PHE A 199 -14.69 -2.04 4.18
C PHE A 199 -14.31 -1.61 2.75
N TYR A 200 -14.20 -2.56 1.82
CA TYR A 200 -13.98 -2.28 0.40
C TYR A 200 -15.14 -1.48 -0.21
N TYR A 201 -16.39 -1.90 0.03
CA TYR A 201 -17.57 -1.15 -0.41
C TYR A 201 -17.55 0.29 0.09
N GLU A 202 -17.34 0.49 1.39
CA GLU A 202 -17.29 1.81 2.00
C GLU A 202 -16.18 2.68 1.40
N SER A 203 -15.05 2.06 1.06
CA SER A 203 -13.91 2.72 0.42
C SER A 203 -14.19 3.17 -1.01
N VAL A 204 -14.81 2.31 -1.82
CA VAL A 204 -15.21 2.65 -3.21
C VAL A 204 -16.27 3.75 -3.21
N MET A 205 -17.23 3.70 -2.29
CA MET A 205 -18.27 4.72 -2.19
C MET A 205 -17.73 6.07 -1.71
N ASP A 206 -16.78 6.10 -0.77
CA ASP A 206 -16.10 7.34 -0.39
C ASP A 206 -15.29 7.91 -1.57
N LEU A 207 -14.54 7.08 -2.31
CA LEU A 207 -13.82 7.51 -3.52
C LEU A 207 -14.76 8.17 -4.54
N LYS A 208 -15.91 7.53 -4.84
CA LYS A 208 -16.94 8.11 -5.71
C LYS A 208 -17.40 9.48 -5.21
N GLN A 209 -17.70 9.59 -3.91
CA GLN A 209 -18.13 10.87 -3.32
C GLN A 209 -17.03 11.95 -3.41
N GLN A 210 -15.77 11.60 -3.21
CA GLN A 210 -14.65 12.55 -3.32
C GLN A 210 -14.41 13.03 -4.75
N LEU A 211 -14.60 12.16 -5.76
CA LEU A 211 -14.50 12.51 -7.17
C LEU A 211 -15.66 13.42 -7.61
N VAL A 212 -16.90 13.11 -7.18
CA VAL A 212 -18.09 13.93 -7.45
C VAL A 212 -17.95 15.34 -6.87
N LYS A 213 -17.46 15.46 -5.63
CA LYS A 213 -17.20 16.76 -4.99
C LYS A 213 -16.22 17.64 -5.78
N ARG A 214 -15.38 17.05 -6.64
CA ARG A 214 -14.37 17.73 -7.46
C ARG A 214 -14.78 17.89 -8.91
N GLY A 215 -16.03 17.60 -9.27
CA GLY A 215 -16.57 17.80 -10.62
C GLY A 215 -16.37 16.64 -11.60
N SER A 216 -15.90 15.48 -11.10
CA SER A 216 -15.81 14.24 -11.88
C SER A 216 -16.82 13.19 -11.36
N ASP A 217 -16.58 11.91 -11.60
CA ASP A 217 -17.34 10.79 -11.06
C ASP A 217 -16.49 9.51 -11.07
N LEU A 218 -17.05 8.39 -10.58
CA LEU A 218 -16.43 7.06 -10.61
C LEU A 218 -17.29 6.08 -11.39
N MET A 219 -16.70 5.50 -12.44
CA MET A 219 -17.25 4.33 -13.14
C MET A 219 -16.88 3.06 -12.38
N ILE A 220 -17.85 2.17 -12.17
CA ILE A 220 -17.63 0.89 -11.51
C ILE A 220 -17.94 -0.21 -12.52
N LEU A 221 -16.97 -1.10 -12.73
CA LEU A 221 -17.05 -2.22 -13.65
C LEU A 221 -16.95 -3.54 -12.87
N TYR A 222 -17.39 -4.62 -13.49
CA TYR A 222 -17.28 -5.98 -12.93
C TYR A 222 -16.78 -6.95 -14.00
N GLY A 223 -15.78 -7.76 -13.65
CA GLY A 223 -15.15 -8.73 -14.53
C GLY A 223 -13.63 -8.67 -14.51
N ALA A 224 -12.98 -9.57 -15.27
CA ALA A 224 -11.54 -9.58 -15.42
C ALA A 224 -11.05 -8.30 -16.13
N PRO A 225 -10.14 -7.51 -15.55
CA PRO A 225 -9.67 -6.25 -16.14
C PRO A 225 -9.18 -6.41 -17.58
N GLU A 226 -8.42 -7.47 -17.86
CA GLU A 226 -7.88 -7.77 -19.19
C GLU A 226 -8.95 -8.02 -20.27
N ASP A 227 -10.19 -8.32 -19.87
CA ASP A 227 -11.31 -8.53 -20.79
C ASP A 227 -12.23 -7.30 -20.88
N VAL A 228 -12.40 -6.57 -19.77
CA VAL A 228 -13.34 -5.45 -19.67
C VAL A 228 -12.74 -4.16 -20.24
N PHE A 229 -11.47 -3.84 -19.95
CA PHE A 229 -10.85 -2.60 -20.43
C PHE A 229 -10.73 -2.53 -21.96
N PRO A 230 -10.37 -3.60 -22.70
CA PRO A 230 -10.38 -3.57 -24.16
C PRO A 230 -11.79 -3.37 -24.76
N ARG A 231 -12.84 -3.85 -24.08
CA ARG A 231 -14.23 -3.59 -24.48
C ARG A 231 -14.60 -2.12 -24.26
N LEU A 232 -14.20 -1.56 -23.12
CA LEU A 232 -14.38 -0.14 -22.82
C LEU A 232 -13.65 0.73 -23.84
N GLU A 233 -12.40 0.41 -24.19
CA GLU A 233 -11.63 1.14 -25.22
C GLU A 233 -12.36 1.13 -26.57
N LYS A 234 -12.80 -0.04 -27.05
CA LYS A 234 -13.58 -0.15 -28.30
C LYS A 234 -14.86 0.68 -28.26
N TYR A 235 -15.56 0.67 -27.13
CA TYR A 235 -16.77 1.46 -26.93
C TYR A 235 -16.49 2.97 -26.97
N LEU A 236 -15.46 3.43 -26.27
CA LEU A 236 -15.03 4.83 -26.25
C LEU A 236 -14.63 5.31 -27.65
N VAL A 237 -13.90 4.50 -28.41
CA VAL A 237 -13.57 4.77 -29.82
C VAL A 237 -14.82 4.93 -30.67
N ALA A 238 -15.81 4.05 -30.51
CA ALA A 238 -17.10 4.17 -31.20
C ALA A 238 -17.87 5.46 -30.83
N LYS A 239 -17.64 5.99 -29.62
CA LYS A 239 -18.18 7.28 -29.15
C LYS A 239 -17.29 8.48 -29.49
N LYS A 240 -16.30 8.32 -30.37
CA LYS A 240 -15.35 9.34 -30.83
C LYS A 240 -14.39 9.86 -29.75
N TYR A 241 -14.15 9.05 -28.71
CA TYR A 241 -13.07 9.28 -27.76
C TYR A 241 -11.80 8.56 -28.23
N HIS A 242 -10.65 9.14 -27.93
CA HIS A 242 -9.35 8.50 -28.13
C HIS A 242 -8.71 8.24 -26.77
N LEU A 243 -8.40 6.97 -26.48
CA LEU A 243 -7.74 6.58 -25.23
C LEU A 243 -6.25 6.89 -25.34
N GLU A 244 -5.80 7.93 -24.64
CA GLU A 244 -4.38 8.30 -24.59
C GLU A 244 -3.54 7.29 -23.79
N GLY A 245 -4.11 6.72 -22.73
CA GLY A 245 -3.47 5.67 -21.94
C GLY A 245 -4.32 5.25 -20.74
N LEU A 246 -4.09 4.03 -20.26
CA LEU A 246 -4.61 3.55 -18.98
C LEU A 246 -3.55 3.76 -17.90
N HIS A 247 -3.90 4.47 -16.82
CA HIS A 247 -2.97 4.78 -15.74
C HIS A 247 -3.38 4.02 -14.47
N THR A 248 -2.45 3.26 -13.88
CA THR A 248 -2.71 2.49 -12.65
C THR A 248 -1.44 2.30 -11.83
N ASN A 249 -1.57 1.82 -10.61
CA ASN A 249 -0.43 1.52 -9.76
C ASN A 249 0.15 0.13 -10.04
N LYS A 250 1.46 0.01 -9.82
CA LYS A 250 2.22 -1.25 -9.87
C LYS A 250 2.02 -2.06 -8.59
N GLU A 251 1.69 -3.33 -8.75
CA GLU A 251 1.74 -4.37 -7.73
C GLU A 251 2.91 -5.35 -8.00
N TYR A 252 3.23 -6.16 -6.99
CA TYR A 252 4.41 -7.04 -6.97
C TYR A 252 4.07 -8.46 -6.49
N ALA A 253 2.85 -8.70 -6.01
CA ALA A 253 2.38 -10.01 -5.64
C ALA A 253 2.01 -10.84 -6.88
N TYR A 254 2.05 -12.16 -6.72
CA TYR A 254 2.10 -13.09 -7.85
C TYR A 254 0.86 -12.99 -8.76
N GLU A 255 -0.33 -12.94 -8.18
CA GLU A 255 -1.57 -12.93 -8.96
C GLU A 255 -1.82 -11.56 -9.60
N GLU A 256 -1.56 -10.48 -8.88
CA GLU A 256 -1.64 -9.12 -9.39
C GLU A 256 -0.69 -8.93 -10.57
N LEU A 257 0.53 -9.48 -10.50
CA LEU A 257 1.47 -9.47 -11.64
C LEU A 257 0.96 -10.26 -12.85
N LEU A 258 0.20 -11.34 -12.65
CA LEU A 258 -0.44 -12.07 -13.76
C LEU A 258 -1.55 -11.24 -14.39
N ILE A 259 -2.37 -10.55 -13.59
CA ILE A 259 -3.43 -9.65 -14.05
C ILE A 259 -2.82 -8.49 -14.84
N GLU A 260 -1.79 -7.83 -14.31
CA GLU A 260 -1.09 -6.74 -14.99
C GLU A 260 -0.48 -7.20 -16.32
N LYS A 261 0.12 -8.39 -16.36
CA LYS A 261 0.68 -8.96 -17.59
C LYS A 261 -0.42 -9.21 -18.63
N ALA A 262 -1.55 -9.78 -18.21
CA ALA A 262 -2.69 -10.03 -19.08
C ALA A 262 -3.31 -8.72 -19.61
N LEU A 263 -3.50 -7.74 -18.73
CA LEU A 263 -4.04 -6.42 -19.06
C LEU A 263 -3.12 -5.65 -20.00
N SER A 264 -1.81 -5.62 -19.72
CA SER A 264 -0.84 -4.95 -20.60
C SER A 264 -0.81 -5.56 -22.00
N LYS A 265 -0.96 -6.89 -22.09
CA LYS A 265 -1.07 -7.60 -23.36
C LYS A 265 -2.38 -7.26 -24.09
N SER A 266 -3.51 -7.23 -23.40
CA SER A 266 -4.82 -6.98 -24.02
C SER A 266 -5.00 -5.53 -24.47
N MET A 267 -4.39 -4.59 -23.75
CA MET A 267 -4.34 -3.16 -24.07
C MET A 267 -3.16 -2.78 -24.99
N LYS A 268 -2.44 -3.76 -25.55
CA LYS A 268 -1.32 -3.56 -26.50
C LYS A 268 -0.23 -2.60 -26.00
N GLY A 269 0.06 -2.65 -24.70
CA GLY A 269 1.08 -1.80 -24.06
C GLY A 269 0.61 -0.38 -23.71
N ASN A 270 -0.66 -0.03 -23.93
CA ASN A 270 -1.21 1.30 -23.59
C ASN A 270 -1.54 1.45 -22.09
N VAL A 271 -0.74 0.82 -21.22
CA VAL A 271 -0.92 0.86 -19.76
C VAL A 271 0.35 1.40 -19.12
N LYS A 272 0.20 2.45 -18.33
CA LYS A 272 1.26 3.09 -17.56
C LYS A 272 1.12 2.74 -16.08
N TYR A 273 2.16 2.10 -15.54
CA TYR A 273 2.23 1.70 -14.13
C TYR A 273 3.05 2.69 -13.31
N TYR A 274 2.57 3.03 -12.12
CA TYR A 274 3.23 3.92 -11.16
C TYR A 274 3.59 3.18 -9.87
N HIS A 275 4.79 3.44 -9.34
CA HIS A 275 5.30 2.76 -8.14
C HIS A 275 4.85 3.42 -6.81
N ASP A 276 3.54 3.64 -6.65
CA ASP A 276 2.98 4.39 -5.50
C ASP A 276 2.38 3.54 -4.37
N THR A 277 2.39 2.21 -4.52
CA THR A 277 1.96 1.27 -3.47
C THR A 277 3.02 1.06 -2.38
N MET A 278 4.29 1.32 -2.70
CA MET A 278 5.41 1.37 -1.75
C MET A 278 5.65 2.80 -1.26
N MET A 279 6.07 2.94 0.00
CA MET A 279 6.41 4.24 0.59
C MET A 279 7.69 4.78 -0.04
N VAL A 280 8.75 3.97 -0.06
CA VAL A 280 9.99 4.26 -0.77
C VAL A 280 9.82 3.77 -2.20
N ASN A 281 9.97 4.67 -3.17
CA ASN A 281 9.84 4.27 -4.57
C ASN A 281 11.03 3.35 -4.93
N PRO A 282 10.80 2.16 -5.52
CA PRO A 282 11.87 1.27 -5.97
C PRO A 282 12.89 1.91 -6.91
N GLU A 283 12.49 2.91 -7.70
CA GLU A 283 13.39 3.66 -8.60
C GLU A 283 14.40 4.52 -7.83
N ASP A 284 14.10 4.89 -6.60
CA ASP A 284 14.99 5.70 -5.75
C ASP A 284 15.99 4.83 -4.97
N LEU A 285 15.88 3.50 -5.06
CA LEU A 285 16.75 2.58 -4.34
C LEU A 285 18.05 2.37 -5.10
N ASP A 286 19.16 2.90 -4.56
CA ASP A 286 20.53 2.61 -5.00
C ASP A 286 21.01 1.20 -4.57
N PHE A 287 20.17 0.47 -3.85
CA PHE A 287 20.43 -0.89 -3.43
C PHE A 287 19.25 -1.82 -3.75
N VAL A 288 19.53 -2.84 -4.54
CA VAL A 288 18.56 -3.89 -4.87
C VAL A 288 19.32 -5.22 -4.90
N GLY A 289 18.93 -6.19 -4.07
CA GLY A 289 19.67 -7.45 -3.99
C GLY A 289 19.35 -8.33 -2.78
N GLU A 290 19.85 -9.56 -2.83
CA GLU A 290 19.47 -10.64 -1.92
C GLU A 290 19.71 -10.33 -0.43
N ARG A 291 20.78 -9.59 -0.09
CA ARG A 291 21.10 -9.22 1.29
C ARG A 291 20.10 -8.23 1.91
N THR A 292 19.49 -7.35 1.09
CA THR A 292 18.51 -6.35 1.56
C THR A 292 17.08 -6.89 1.49
N TYR A 293 16.83 -7.94 0.70
CA TYR A 293 15.58 -8.72 0.74
C TYR A 293 15.51 -9.67 1.95
N LYS A 294 16.65 -10.21 2.39
CA LYS A 294 16.68 -11.26 3.42
C LYS A 294 16.65 -10.74 4.86
N VAL A 295 17.09 -9.50 5.13
CA VAL A 295 17.28 -9.01 6.50
C VAL A 295 16.76 -7.59 6.67
N TYR A 296 15.67 -7.44 7.44
CA TYR A 296 15.03 -6.15 7.73
C TYR A 296 16.01 -5.09 8.24
N THR A 297 16.89 -5.43 9.17
CA THR A 297 17.85 -4.46 9.75
C THR A 297 18.79 -3.88 8.68
N HIS A 298 19.17 -4.66 7.65
CA HIS A 298 20.00 -4.16 6.56
C HIS A 298 19.22 -3.20 5.66
N PHE A 299 17.99 -3.57 5.29
CA PHE A 299 17.06 -2.70 4.55
C PHE A 299 16.83 -1.38 5.31
N ARG A 300 16.39 -1.45 6.56
CA ARG A 300 16.08 -0.28 7.40
C ARG A 300 17.27 0.67 7.52
N LYS A 301 18.46 0.15 7.86
CA LYS A 301 19.68 0.97 8.01
C LYS A 301 20.13 1.63 6.71
N ARG A 302 19.82 1.04 5.55
CA ARG A 302 20.12 1.67 4.25
C ARG A 302 19.14 2.82 3.99
N ILE A 303 17.84 2.59 4.16
CA ILE A 303 16.81 3.64 4.03
C ILE A 303 17.06 4.81 5.00
N GLU A 304 17.39 4.53 6.26
CA GLU A 304 17.67 5.55 7.28
C GLU A 304 18.92 6.40 6.97
N LYS A 305 19.78 5.98 6.03
CA LYS A 305 20.97 6.72 5.60
C LYS A 305 20.77 7.54 4.34
N MET A 306 19.71 7.30 3.58
CA MET A 306 19.41 8.06 2.37
C MET A 306 18.96 9.47 2.77
N ASP A 307 19.31 10.45 1.94
CA ASP A 307 18.73 11.78 2.06
C ASP A 307 17.31 11.76 1.48
N SER A 308 16.34 12.26 2.24
CA SER A 308 14.92 12.28 1.88
C SER A 308 14.38 10.98 1.21
N PRO A 309 14.39 9.81 1.91
CA PRO A 309 14.07 8.51 1.32
C PRO A 309 12.62 8.34 0.83
N VAL A 310 11.74 9.31 1.09
CA VAL A 310 10.31 9.21 0.80
C VAL A 310 9.88 10.45 0.03
N ARG A 311 9.55 10.26 -1.26
CA ARG A 311 9.00 11.32 -2.13
C ARG A 311 7.82 12.02 -1.46
N ALA A 312 7.66 13.31 -1.71
CA ALA A 312 6.53 14.09 -1.18
C ALA A 312 5.19 13.52 -1.71
N PRO A 313 4.12 13.52 -0.90
CA PRO A 313 2.79 13.20 -1.41
C PRO A 313 2.35 14.28 -2.40
N LEU A 314 1.65 13.87 -3.46
CA LEU A 314 1.10 14.80 -4.44
C LEU A 314 -0.08 15.57 -3.86
N ASP A 315 -0.21 16.84 -4.27
CA ASP A 315 -1.37 17.65 -3.92
C ASP A 315 -2.63 17.15 -4.65
N ILE A 316 -3.73 17.09 -3.92
CA ILE A 316 -5.02 16.71 -4.49
C ILE A 316 -5.62 17.93 -5.20
N PRO A 317 -5.95 17.85 -6.51
CA PRO A 317 -6.60 18.94 -7.23
C PRO A 317 -7.93 19.33 -6.59
N LYS A 318 -8.21 20.65 -6.52
CA LYS A 318 -9.51 21.16 -6.04
C LYS A 318 -10.65 20.86 -7.00
N GLN A 319 -10.32 20.73 -8.28
CA GLN A 319 -11.27 20.45 -9.35
C GLN A 319 -10.61 19.50 -10.35
N LEU A 320 -11.40 18.56 -10.87
CA LEU A 320 -10.99 17.58 -11.87
C LEU A 320 -11.73 17.86 -13.18
N PRO A 321 -11.19 17.39 -14.32
CA PRO A 321 -11.92 17.34 -15.58
C PRO A 321 -13.27 16.62 -15.42
N THR A 322 -14.25 17.06 -16.21
CA THR A 322 -15.60 16.50 -16.17
C THR A 322 -15.58 15.04 -16.62
N PHE A 323 -16.33 14.20 -15.91
CA PHE A 323 -16.49 12.79 -16.28
C PHE A 323 -17.12 12.64 -17.68
N PRO A 324 -16.55 11.83 -18.58
CA PRO A 324 -17.12 11.55 -19.90
C PRO A 324 -18.51 10.91 -19.81
N LYS A 325 -19.58 11.69 -20.03
CA LYS A 325 -20.96 11.19 -19.89
C LYS A 325 -21.25 9.98 -20.78
N ALA A 326 -20.63 9.89 -21.95
CA ALA A 326 -20.78 8.76 -22.85
C ALA A 326 -20.35 7.43 -22.21
N ALA A 327 -19.46 7.43 -21.20
CA ALA A 327 -19.07 6.21 -20.50
C ALA A 327 -20.25 5.56 -19.75
N TRP A 328 -21.29 6.32 -19.39
CA TRP A 328 -22.46 5.77 -18.70
C TRP A 328 -23.34 4.86 -19.58
N ASP A 329 -23.32 5.02 -20.91
CA ASP A 329 -24.09 4.13 -21.80
C ASP A 329 -23.32 2.84 -22.13
N PHE A 330 -22.13 2.63 -21.55
CA PHE A 330 -21.45 1.35 -21.62
C PHE A 330 -22.18 0.32 -20.75
N GLU A 331 -22.64 -0.77 -21.34
CA GLU A 331 -23.46 -1.82 -20.70
C GLU A 331 -22.94 -2.23 -19.32
N HIS A 332 -21.64 -2.52 -19.20
CA HIS A 332 -21.02 -2.97 -17.95
C HIS A 332 -20.95 -1.88 -16.85
N ALA A 333 -21.18 -0.60 -17.16
CA ALA A 333 -21.16 0.49 -16.18
C ALA A 333 -22.33 0.39 -15.19
N GLN A 334 -23.50 -0.03 -15.67
CA GLN A 334 -24.69 -0.20 -14.83
C GLN A 334 -24.58 -1.48 -14.00
N ASP A 335 -24.02 -2.54 -14.59
CA ASP A 335 -23.82 -3.81 -13.91
C ASP A 335 -22.88 -3.67 -12.70
N GLY A 336 -21.73 -3.00 -12.85
CA GLY A 336 -20.77 -2.87 -11.75
C GLY A 336 -21.36 -2.20 -10.51
N TYR A 337 -22.16 -1.15 -10.69
CA TYR A 337 -22.84 -0.48 -9.59
C TYR A 337 -23.88 -1.39 -8.90
N LYS A 338 -24.71 -2.08 -9.70
CA LYS A 338 -25.72 -2.99 -9.19
C LYS A 338 -25.10 -4.13 -8.39
N HIS A 339 -24.05 -4.77 -8.89
CA HIS A 339 -23.38 -5.87 -8.19
C HIS A 339 -22.75 -5.39 -6.87
N LEU A 340 -22.17 -4.18 -6.85
CA LEU A 340 -21.60 -3.60 -5.64
C LEU A 340 -22.69 -3.27 -4.59
N GLU A 341 -23.85 -2.75 -5.00
CA GLU A 341 -24.98 -2.50 -4.09
C GLU A 341 -25.64 -3.78 -3.57
N GLU A 342 -25.88 -4.76 -4.44
CA GLU A 342 -26.48 -6.05 -4.06
C GLU A 342 -25.62 -6.75 -3.00
N LEU A 343 -24.30 -6.73 -3.17
CA LEU A 343 -23.36 -7.20 -2.14
C LEU A 343 -23.61 -6.53 -0.79
N TYR A 344 -23.65 -5.19 -0.76
CA TYR A 344 -23.75 -4.47 0.50
C TYR A 344 -25.07 -4.70 1.23
N LYS A 345 -26.19 -4.81 0.50
CA LYS A 345 -27.53 -5.02 1.09
C LYS A 345 -27.61 -6.30 1.92
N ASP A 346 -26.87 -7.32 1.53
CA ASP A 346 -26.92 -8.65 2.12
C ASP A 346 -25.72 -8.95 3.04
N LEU A 347 -24.71 -8.08 3.07
CA LEU A 347 -23.55 -8.18 3.98
C LEU A 347 -23.94 -7.85 5.44
N HIS A 348 -24.28 -8.89 6.20
CA HIS A 348 -24.60 -8.76 7.62
C HIS A 348 -23.32 -8.80 8.48
N VAL A 349 -22.67 -7.65 8.64
CA VAL A 349 -21.59 -7.47 9.64
C VAL A 349 -22.17 -6.90 10.92
N LYS A 350 -22.38 -7.74 11.93
CA LYS A 350 -22.81 -7.29 13.26
C LYS A 350 -21.72 -6.43 13.89
N SER A 351 -22.08 -5.20 14.28
CA SER A 351 -21.18 -4.35 15.05
C SER A 351 -20.92 -4.95 16.43
N ASP A 352 -19.66 -4.99 16.84
CA ASP A 352 -19.24 -5.38 18.18
C ASP A 352 -18.59 -4.17 18.87
N ASN A 353 -19.21 -3.71 19.96
CA ASN A 353 -18.76 -2.53 20.70
C ASN A 353 -17.38 -2.73 21.36
N ARG A 354 -16.89 -3.97 21.46
CA ARG A 354 -15.55 -4.29 21.96
C ARG A 354 -14.46 -4.09 20.91
N SER A 355 -14.83 -3.88 19.65
CA SER A 355 -13.88 -3.73 18.54
C SER A 355 -12.90 -2.58 18.77
N ALA A 356 -11.61 -2.86 18.60
CA ALA A 356 -10.56 -1.85 18.56
C ALA A 356 -10.50 -1.11 17.21
N TYR A 357 -11.36 -1.46 16.26
CA TYR A 357 -11.44 -0.89 14.91
C TYR A 357 -12.89 -0.47 14.56
N PRO A 358 -13.39 0.66 15.10
CA PRO A 358 -14.75 1.13 14.83
C PRO A 358 -14.92 1.91 13.51
N TRP A 359 -13.84 2.13 12.75
CA TRP A 359 -13.90 2.97 11.55
C TRP A 359 -14.45 2.22 10.34
N LYS A 360 -15.21 2.95 9.52
CA LYS A 360 -15.61 2.54 8.18
C LYS A 360 -14.50 2.76 7.16
N GLY A 361 -14.60 2.11 6.01
CA GLY A 361 -13.71 2.32 4.86
C GLY A 361 -13.77 3.74 4.27
N GLY A 362 -12.78 4.08 3.45
CA GLY A 362 -12.67 5.37 2.76
C GLY A 362 -11.50 6.25 3.19
N GLU A 363 -11.07 7.11 2.27
CA GLU A 363 -10.00 8.10 2.45
C GLU A 363 -10.38 9.11 3.53
N GLN A 364 -11.61 9.61 3.52
CA GLN A 364 -12.05 10.60 4.52
C GLN A 364 -11.94 10.04 5.95
N SER A 365 -12.41 8.81 6.14
CA SER A 365 -12.32 8.09 7.42
C SER A 365 -10.84 7.93 7.86
N ALA A 366 -9.97 7.64 6.89
CA ALA A 366 -8.55 7.47 7.13
C ALA A 366 -7.86 8.78 7.55
N LEU A 367 -8.16 9.88 6.86
CA LEU A 367 -7.62 11.21 7.15
C LEU A 367 -8.11 11.73 8.51
N ASP A 368 -9.38 11.47 8.84
CA ASP A 368 -9.94 11.80 10.16
C ASP A 368 -9.24 11.02 11.27
N ARG A 369 -8.98 9.72 11.07
CA ARG A 369 -8.22 8.90 12.03
C ARG A 369 -6.77 9.36 12.14
N LEU A 370 -6.09 9.65 11.02
CA LEU A 370 -4.73 10.20 11.03
C LEU A 370 -4.67 11.48 11.85
N ASN A 371 -5.57 12.43 11.57
CA ASN A 371 -5.64 13.70 12.28
C ASN A 371 -5.95 13.51 13.77
N SER A 372 -6.92 12.64 14.08
CA SER A 372 -7.31 12.35 15.45
C SER A 372 -6.15 11.77 16.26
N TYR A 373 -5.49 10.73 15.75
CA TYR A 373 -4.44 9.99 16.46
C TYR A 373 -3.15 10.81 16.61
N VAL A 374 -2.77 11.54 15.56
CA VAL A 374 -1.48 12.25 15.50
C VAL A 374 -1.58 13.63 16.12
N PHE A 375 -2.59 14.42 15.76
CA PHE A 375 -2.63 15.85 16.10
C PHE A 375 -3.62 16.18 17.22
N LYS A 376 -4.81 15.56 17.24
CA LYS A 376 -5.83 15.87 18.27
C LYS A 376 -5.50 15.23 19.61
N THR A 377 -5.31 13.90 19.64
CA THR A 377 -5.01 13.16 20.88
C THR A 377 -3.52 13.13 21.19
N GLN A 378 -2.67 13.28 20.16
CA GLN A 378 -1.22 13.13 20.25
C GLN A 378 -0.79 11.76 20.79
N ALA A 379 -1.65 10.74 20.66
CA ALA A 379 -1.37 9.37 21.10
C ALA A 379 -0.15 8.75 20.38
N VAL A 380 0.26 9.34 19.23
CA VAL A 380 1.50 9.00 18.54
C VAL A 380 2.76 9.17 19.40
N ASP A 381 2.78 10.08 20.36
CA ASP A 381 3.93 10.28 21.26
C ASP A 381 4.20 9.03 22.10
N GLU A 382 3.14 8.35 22.54
CA GLU A 382 3.20 7.16 23.40
C GLU A 382 3.24 5.84 22.61
N TYR A 383 3.22 5.89 21.27
CA TYR A 383 3.04 4.72 20.40
C TYR A 383 4.00 3.57 20.74
N LYS A 384 5.27 3.86 21.07
CA LYS A 384 6.25 2.84 21.44
C LYS A 384 5.82 2.05 22.68
N HIS A 385 5.31 2.74 23.70
CA HIS A 385 4.89 2.12 24.95
C HIS A 385 3.54 1.43 24.80
N THR A 386 2.65 1.96 23.97
CA THR A 386 1.27 1.45 23.87
C THR A 386 1.08 0.40 22.78
N ARG A 387 1.94 0.29 21.76
CA ARG A 387 1.71 -0.57 20.56
C ARG A 387 1.48 -2.05 20.83
N ASN A 388 1.83 -2.55 22.02
CA ASN A 388 1.57 -3.93 22.44
C ASN A 388 0.27 -4.08 23.27
N GLY A 389 -0.46 -3.00 23.53
CA GLY A 389 -1.77 -3.02 24.17
C GLY A 389 -2.79 -3.78 23.32
N MET A 390 -3.84 -4.27 23.98
CA MET A 390 -4.80 -5.20 23.39
C MET A 390 -6.26 -4.73 23.47
N ILE A 391 -6.55 -3.66 24.22
CA ILE A 391 -7.90 -3.11 24.40
C ILE A 391 -7.91 -1.63 24.00
N GLY A 392 -8.95 -1.23 23.28
CA GLY A 392 -9.21 0.16 22.93
C GLY A 392 -8.58 0.63 21.61
N THR A 393 -8.90 1.85 21.20
CA THR A 393 -8.50 2.38 19.89
C THR A 393 -7.09 2.95 19.90
N GLU A 394 -6.65 3.54 21.01
CA GLU A 394 -5.46 4.40 21.05
C GLU A 394 -4.13 3.66 21.27
N TYR A 395 -4.16 2.37 21.58
CA TYR A 395 -2.90 1.65 21.80
C TYR A 395 -2.02 1.59 20.53
N SER A 396 -2.61 1.77 19.35
CA SER A 396 -1.88 1.86 18.07
C SER A 396 -2.63 2.76 17.06
N THR A 397 -1.99 3.06 15.94
CA THR A 397 -2.54 3.97 14.92
C THR A 397 -3.86 3.50 14.31
N LYS A 398 -4.05 2.18 14.16
CA LYS A 398 -5.16 1.56 13.41
C LYS A 398 -5.22 1.99 11.93
N PHE A 399 -4.08 2.32 11.33
CA PHE A 399 -3.99 2.69 9.91
C PHE A 399 -3.98 1.49 8.94
N SER A 400 -3.87 0.26 9.44
CA SER A 400 -3.58 -0.93 8.61
C SER A 400 -4.61 -1.19 7.51
N ALA A 401 -5.91 -1.11 7.80
CA ALA A 401 -6.95 -1.32 6.78
C ALA A 401 -6.93 -0.23 5.70
N PHE A 402 -6.78 1.03 6.12
CA PHE A 402 -6.67 2.15 5.18
C PHE A 402 -5.43 2.01 4.28
N LEU A 403 -4.31 1.54 4.83
CA LEU A 403 -3.08 1.27 4.08
C LEU A 403 -3.23 0.10 3.11
N ALA A 404 -3.95 -0.96 3.50
CA ALA A 404 -4.18 -2.14 2.66
C ALA A 404 -5.08 -1.83 1.46
N HIS A 405 -6.06 -0.95 1.64
CA HIS A 405 -7.01 -0.54 0.59
C HIS A 405 -6.59 0.72 -0.18
N GLY A 406 -5.42 1.30 0.12
CA GLY A 406 -4.94 2.52 -0.53
C GLY A 406 -5.71 3.80 -0.13
N CYS A 407 -6.61 3.73 0.86
CA CYS A 407 -7.32 4.90 1.40
C CYS A 407 -6.39 5.85 2.15
N LEU A 408 -5.21 5.40 2.57
CA LEU A 408 -4.21 6.23 3.22
C LEU A 408 -2.83 5.96 2.63
N SER A 409 -2.20 6.98 2.06
CA SER A 409 -0.85 6.88 1.52
C SER A 409 0.19 6.73 2.65
N PRO A 410 1.11 5.76 2.57
CA PRO A 410 2.20 5.65 3.55
C PRO A 410 3.15 6.86 3.48
N ARG A 411 3.31 7.48 2.30
CA ARG A 411 4.09 8.72 2.13
C ARG A 411 3.45 9.87 2.90
N LEU A 412 2.13 10.01 2.80
CA LEU A 412 1.40 11.01 3.60
C LEU A 412 1.62 10.79 5.09
N ILE A 413 1.51 9.56 5.60
CA ILE A 413 1.76 9.28 7.02
C ILE A 413 3.19 9.69 7.41
N TRP A 414 4.20 9.31 6.64
CA TRP A 414 5.60 9.67 6.89
C TRP A 414 5.82 11.17 7.00
N HIS A 415 5.25 11.94 6.07
CA HIS A 415 5.36 13.40 6.04
C HIS A 415 4.54 14.07 7.16
N GLN A 416 3.38 13.52 7.54
CA GLN A 416 2.64 14.01 8.71
C GLN A 416 3.39 13.72 10.02
N MET A 417 4.12 12.61 10.12
CA MET A 417 5.03 12.34 11.24
C MET A 417 6.17 13.37 11.30
N ASN A 418 6.76 13.75 10.16
CA ASN A 418 7.78 14.82 10.10
C ASN A 418 7.20 16.14 10.61
N LYS A 419 6.05 16.55 10.08
CA LYS A 419 5.34 17.77 10.47
C LYS A 419 5.02 17.80 11.96
N PHE A 420 4.52 16.71 12.52
CA PHE A 420 4.26 16.60 13.95
C PHE A 420 5.55 16.75 14.78
N ASN A 421 6.64 16.08 14.37
CA ASN A 421 7.94 16.19 15.02
C ASN A 421 8.51 17.61 15.01
N GLU A 422 8.37 18.35 13.90
CA GLU A 422 8.78 19.75 13.81
C GLU A 422 7.98 20.64 14.78
N GLN A 423 6.66 20.43 14.87
CA GLN A 423 5.80 21.13 15.82
C GLN A 423 6.17 20.80 17.28
N ARG A 424 6.54 19.54 17.57
CA ARG A 424 6.96 19.08 18.89
C ARG A 424 8.31 19.67 19.31
N LYS A 425 9.30 19.70 18.40
CA LYS A 425 10.63 20.29 18.64
C LYS A 425 10.57 21.78 18.97
N ARG A 426 9.64 22.53 18.35
CA ARG A 426 9.40 23.94 18.69
C ARG A 426 8.88 24.12 20.13
N LYS A 427 8.27 23.09 20.73
CA LYS A 427 7.66 23.15 22.07
C LYS A 427 8.53 22.54 23.18
N ARG A 428 9.51 21.67 22.88
CA ARG A 428 10.36 20.97 23.86
C ARG A 428 11.76 20.69 23.32
N SER A 429 12.77 20.75 24.20
CA SER A 429 14.13 20.26 23.94
C SER A 429 14.21 18.73 24.07
N ILE A 430 13.62 18.01 23.11
CA ILE A 430 13.66 16.53 23.04
C ILE A 430 14.69 16.10 22.00
N LYS A 431 15.54 15.13 22.38
CA LYS A 431 16.49 14.47 21.49
C LYS A 431 15.71 13.60 20.50
N ALA A 432 15.61 14.01 19.24
CA ALA A 432 15.02 13.18 18.18
C ALA A 432 15.82 11.88 18.03
N PHE A 433 15.14 10.78 17.63
CA PHE A 433 15.75 9.45 17.43
C PHE A 433 16.20 8.72 18.72
N SER A 434 15.36 8.72 19.76
CA SER A 434 15.55 7.80 20.90
C SER A 434 14.76 6.49 20.71
N ASP A 435 15.18 5.43 21.40
CA ASP A 435 14.50 4.12 21.38
C ASP A 435 13.06 4.16 21.91
N ASP A 436 12.68 5.25 22.58
CA ASP A 436 11.35 5.49 23.16
C ASP A 436 10.47 6.44 22.32
N ASP A 437 10.96 6.99 21.20
CA ASP A 437 10.19 7.95 20.41
C ASP A 437 9.06 7.28 19.61
N GLY A 438 7.81 7.52 20.01
CA GLY A 438 6.63 6.96 19.35
C GLY A 438 6.53 7.32 17.86
N VAL A 439 6.92 8.53 17.47
CA VAL A 439 6.90 8.97 16.07
C VAL A 439 7.89 8.17 15.20
N TYR A 440 9.10 7.94 15.72
CA TYR A 440 10.08 7.07 15.08
C TYR A 440 9.53 5.64 14.94
N TRP A 441 8.90 5.12 15.98
CA TRP A 441 8.35 3.76 15.95
C TRP A 441 7.18 3.60 14.97
N VAL A 442 6.36 4.62 14.72
CA VAL A 442 5.36 4.54 13.61
C VAL A 442 6.07 4.39 12.26
N LYS A 443 7.12 5.19 12.01
CA LYS A 443 7.92 5.11 10.78
C LYS A 443 8.65 3.78 10.64
N PHE A 444 9.20 3.26 11.73
CA PHE A 444 9.84 1.96 11.78
C PHE A 444 8.87 0.85 11.34
N GLU A 445 7.61 0.92 11.73
CA GLU A 445 6.60 -0.09 11.35
C GLU A 445 6.12 0.10 9.90
N LEU A 446 6.12 1.32 9.36
CA LEU A 446 5.95 1.55 7.91
C LEU A 446 7.10 0.94 7.10
N LEU A 447 8.34 0.98 7.60
CA LEU A 447 9.46 0.31 6.95
C LEU A 447 9.32 -1.22 6.95
N TRP A 448 8.70 -1.81 7.98
CA TRP A 448 8.36 -3.24 7.95
C TRP A 448 7.37 -3.58 6.82
N ARG A 449 6.35 -2.74 6.62
CA ARG A 449 5.39 -2.89 5.51
C ARG A 449 6.12 -2.89 4.16
N ASP A 450 6.97 -1.89 3.92
CA ASP A 450 7.73 -1.79 2.67
C ASP A 450 8.75 -2.92 2.51
N PHE A 451 9.40 -3.35 3.60
CA PHE A 451 10.30 -4.50 3.59
C PHE A 451 9.60 -5.78 3.11
N PHE A 452 8.38 -6.05 3.56
CA PHE A 452 7.64 -7.22 3.09
C PHE A 452 7.24 -7.13 1.61
N ARG A 453 6.92 -5.93 1.11
CA ARG A 453 6.68 -5.71 -0.32
C ARG A 453 7.94 -5.97 -1.15
N LEU A 454 9.08 -5.47 -0.70
CA LEU A 454 10.38 -5.70 -1.33
C LEU A 454 10.77 -7.19 -1.30
N LEU A 455 10.51 -7.88 -0.18
CA LEU A 455 10.74 -9.31 0.00
C LEU A 455 9.93 -10.14 -1.00
N VAL A 456 8.64 -9.85 -1.16
CA VAL A 456 7.79 -10.51 -2.16
C VAL A 456 8.26 -10.20 -3.58
N SER A 457 8.62 -8.94 -3.86
CA SER A 457 9.18 -8.59 -5.17
C SER A 457 10.46 -9.37 -5.49
N GLY A 458 11.31 -9.63 -4.49
CA GLY A 458 12.57 -10.35 -4.67
C GLY A 458 12.41 -11.88 -4.76
N PHE A 459 11.49 -12.47 -4.00
CA PHE A 459 11.32 -13.93 -3.92
C PHE A 459 10.12 -14.47 -4.71
N GLY A 460 9.23 -13.61 -5.19
CA GLY A 460 8.05 -13.96 -5.97
C GLY A 460 7.17 -15.01 -5.28
N SER A 461 6.76 -16.02 -6.03
CA SER A 461 5.85 -17.07 -5.54
C SER A 461 6.42 -17.92 -4.40
N LYS A 462 7.73 -17.87 -4.14
CA LYS A 462 8.38 -18.61 -3.04
C LYS A 462 7.88 -18.17 -1.66
N VAL A 463 7.33 -16.97 -1.55
CA VAL A 463 6.73 -16.45 -0.31
C VAL A 463 5.44 -17.20 0.08
N PHE A 464 4.84 -17.95 -0.85
CA PHE A 464 3.62 -18.72 -0.61
C PHE A 464 3.89 -20.22 -0.40
N MET A 465 5.14 -20.67 -0.55
CA MET A 465 5.51 -22.08 -0.49
C MET A 465 5.70 -22.58 0.94
N LEU A 466 5.32 -23.83 1.21
CA LEU A 466 5.33 -24.43 2.56
C LEU A 466 6.68 -24.29 3.29
N HIS A 467 7.78 -24.52 2.57
CA HIS A 467 9.15 -24.45 3.11
C HIS A 467 9.79 -23.06 2.93
N GLY A 468 9.03 -22.08 2.41
CA GLY A 468 9.49 -20.73 2.11
C GLY A 468 10.71 -20.72 1.18
N PHE A 469 11.57 -19.72 1.36
CA PHE A 469 12.78 -19.50 0.54
C PHE A 469 14.08 -19.68 1.33
N ARG A 470 14.01 -20.20 2.56
CA ARG A 470 15.16 -20.32 3.48
C ARG A 470 16.28 -21.26 2.98
N ASN A 471 15.99 -22.22 2.10
CA ASN A 471 16.93 -23.26 1.65
C ASN A 471 17.30 -23.21 0.15
N MET A 472 16.95 -22.13 -0.57
CA MET A 472 17.04 -22.08 -2.03
C MET A 472 18.43 -21.73 -2.60
N ASP A 473 19.46 -21.58 -1.75
CA ASP A 473 20.86 -21.31 -2.17
C ASP A 473 21.63 -22.57 -2.62
N LYS A 474 20.97 -23.74 -2.68
CA LYS A 474 21.62 -25.02 -3.02
C LYS A 474 21.50 -25.40 -4.50
N SER A 475 21.93 -24.51 -5.38
CA SER A 475 22.50 -24.95 -6.64
C SER A 475 23.90 -24.36 -6.75
N LEU A 476 24.93 -25.23 -6.79
CA LEU A 476 26.29 -25.02 -7.32
C LEU A 476 27.52 -25.14 -6.37
N GLU A 477 27.50 -25.85 -5.24
CA GLU A 477 28.77 -26.37 -4.68
C GLU A 477 28.64 -27.81 -4.17
N GLU A 478 29.47 -28.69 -4.75
CA GLU A 478 29.62 -30.11 -4.49
C GLU A 478 30.25 -30.35 -3.10
N ASP A 479 29.47 -30.81 -2.12
CA ASP A 479 29.87 -31.78 -1.07
C ASP A 479 28.65 -32.10 -0.19
N ASP A 480 27.98 -33.21 -0.50
CA ASP A 480 26.70 -33.62 0.08
C ASP A 480 26.86 -34.51 1.33
N THR A 481 27.99 -34.44 2.03
CA THR A 481 28.27 -35.37 3.13
C THR A 481 28.00 -34.83 4.53
N LYS A 482 27.75 -33.51 4.71
CA LYS A 482 27.36 -32.93 6.02
C LYS A 482 26.46 -31.69 5.90
N PRO A 483 25.23 -31.69 6.46
CA PRO A 483 24.44 -30.47 6.59
C PRO A 483 25.14 -29.48 7.55
N LYS A 484 25.66 -28.38 7.02
CA LYS A 484 26.27 -27.28 7.81
C LYS A 484 25.25 -26.46 8.61
N SER A 485 23.94 -26.67 8.40
CA SER A 485 22.85 -26.08 9.18
C SER A 485 22.10 -27.14 9.96
N GLY A 486 21.94 -26.99 11.28
CA GLY A 486 21.15 -27.89 12.12
C GLY A 486 19.62 -27.84 11.90
N TYR A 487 19.16 -27.22 10.81
CA TYR A 487 17.74 -27.12 10.46
C TYR A 487 17.33 -28.34 9.62
N GLN A 488 16.53 -29.22 10.22
CA GLN A 488 15.80 -30.25 9.48
C GLN A 488 14.48 -29.64 9.00
N ASP A 489 14.09 -29.95 7.75
CA ASP A 489 12.79 -29.52 7.24
C ASP A 489 11.69 -29.99 8.18
N LYS A 490 10.90 -29.02 8.66
CA LYS A 490 9.83 -29.30 9.60
C LYS A 490 8.74 -30.14 8.91
N VAL A 491 8.41 -31.28 9.51
CA VAL A 491 7.22 -32.04 9.11
C VAL A 491 5.99 -31.34 9.67
N TRP A 492 5.24 -30.70 8.80
CA TRP A 492 3.98 -30.02 9.14
C TRP A 492 2.86 -31.03 9.32
N LYS A 493 2.07 -30.86 10.39
CA LYS A 493 0.91 -31.70 10.66
C LYS A 493 -0.32 -31.17 9.93
N SER A 494 -1.17 -32.08 9.50
CA SER A 494 -2.56 -31.77 9.19
C SER A 494 -3.44 -32.21 10.37
N ASN A 495 -4.27 -31.31 10.88
CA ASN A 495 -5.22 -31.62 11.95
C ASN A 495 -6.40 -30.64 11.89
N ASP A 496 -7.42 -31.03 11.14
CA ASP A 496 -8.59 -30.20 10.85
C ASP A 496 -9.38 -29.86 12.12
N ASP A 497 -9.46 -30.75 13.11
CA ASP A 497 -10.16 -30.48 14.38
C ASP A 497 -9.45 -29.38 15.17
N TYR A 498 -8.12 -29.46 15.29
CA TYR A 498 -7.33 -28.46 16.02
C TYR A 498 -7.37 -27.11 15.29
N PHE A 499 -7.32 -27.12 13.96
CA PHE A 499 -7.44 -25.90 13.19
C PHE A 499 -8.83 -25.25 13.35
N LYS A 500 -9.91 -26.04 13.28
CA LYS A 500 -11.29 -25.53 13.49
C LYS A 500 -11.45 -24.90 14.88
N LYS A 501 -10.95 -25.57 15.94
CA LYS A 501 -10.95 -25.03 17.31
C LYS A 501 -10.10 -23.77 17.44
N TRP A 502 -8.96 -23.70 16.76
CA TRP A 502 -8.15 -22.49 16.71
C TRP A 502 -8.89 -21.33 16.04
N CYS A 503 -9.54 -21.55 14.88
CA CYS A 503 -10.37 -20.53 14.23
C CYS A 503 -11.52 -20.04 15.11
N ALA A 504 -12.18 -20.94 15.85
CA ALA A 504 -13.31 -20.64 16.72
C ALA A 504 -12.91 -19.99 18.06
N GLY A 505 -11.62 -20.02 18.43
CA GLY A 505 -11.18 -19.64 19.77
C GLY A 505 -11.70 -20.58 20.85
N GLU A 506 -11.55 -21.88 20.61
CA GLU A 506 -11.94 -22.99 21.49
C GLU A 506 -10.77 -23.94 21.78
N THR A 507 -9.55 -23.41 21.78
CA THR A 507 -8.33 -24.19 22.01
C THR A 507 -8.19 -24.62 23.48
N GLY A 508 -8.93 -23.98 24.39
CA GLY A 508 -8.79 -24.12 25.84
C GLY A 508 -7.57 -23.37 26.39
N THR A 509 -6.94 -22.51 25.58
CA THR A 509 -5.85 -21.63 25.97
C THR A 509 -6.33 -20.17 25.92
N PRO A 510 -6.69 -19.54 27.06
CA PRO A 510 -7.50 -18.32 27.09
C PRO A 510 -6.95 -17.16 26.29
N PHE A 511 -5.63 -16.94 26.31
CA PHE A 511 -5.01 -15.86 25.55
C PHE A 511 -5.13 -16.04 24.04
N VAL A 512 -5.02 -17.28 23.55
CA VAL A 512 -5.22 -17.62 22.12
C VAL A 512 -6.69 -17.49 21.77
N ASP A 513 -7.57 -18.03 22.62
CA ASP A 513 -9.01 -18.00 22.39
C ASP A 513 -9.55 -16.58 22.33
N ALA A 514 -9.12 -15.71 23.25
CA ALA A 514 -9.47 -14.29 23.24
C ALA A 514 -9.03 -13.60 21.94
N CYS A 515 -7.80 -13.86 21.47
CA CYS A 515 -7.30 -13.33 20.20
C CYS A 515 -8.11 -13.81 18.99
N MET A 516 -8.41 -15.11 18.94
CA MET A 516 -9.13 -15.68 17.80
C MET A 516 -10.60 -15.27 17.79
N ARG A 517 -11.21 -15.06 18.97
CA ARG A 517 -12.55 -14.49 19.10
C ARG A 517 -12.59 -13.01 18.71
N GLU A 518 -11.62 -12.18 19.11
CA GLU A 518 -11.52 -10.79 18.63
C GLU A 518 -11.51 -10.78 17.10
N LEU A 519 -10.66 -11.60 16.48
CA LEU A 519 -10.57 -11.70 15.03
C LEU A 519 -11.90 -12.17 14.40
N LEU A 520 -12.54 -13.19 14.98
CA LEU A 520 -13.79 -13.75 14.49
C LEU A 520 -14.94 -12.73 14.53
N TYR A 521 -15.04 -11.96 15.61
CA TYR A 521 -16.16 -11.02 15.82
C TYR A 521 -15.93 -9.63 15.21
N THR A 522 -14.68 -9.26 14.91
CA THR A 522 -14.36 -7.89 14.47
C THR A 522 -13.63 -7.80 13.13
N GLY A 523 -13.05 -8.91 12.65
CA GLY A 523 -12.17 -8.91 11.48
C GLY A 523 -10.82 -8.21 11.73
N PHE A 524 -10.51 -7.81 12.97
CA PHE A 524 -9.27 -7.17 13.34
C PHE A 524 -8.60 -7.92 14.49
N LEU A 525 -7.26 -7.89 14.50
CA LEU A 525 -6.48 -8.41 15.61
C LEU A 525 -5.23 -7.56 15.80
N ASN A 526 -4.92 -7.21 17.05
CA ASN A 526 -3.71 -6.48 17.39
C ASN A 526 -2.43 -7.29 17.03
N ASN A 527 -1.32 -6.62 16.72
CA ASN A 527 -0.09 -7.28 16.25
C ASN A 527 0.46 -8.31 17.24
N ARG A 528 0.37 -8.04 18.56
CA ARG A 528 0.81 -8.96 19.61
C ARG A 528 -0.02 -10.25 19.59
N GLY A 529 -1.34 -10.13 19.40
CA GLY A 529 -2.26 -11.25 19.21
C GLY A 529 -1.89 -12.07 17.98
N ARG A 530 -1.70 -11.42 16.81
CA ARG A 530 -1.31 -12.10 15.56
C ARG A 530 -0.04 -12.94 15.72
N GLN A 531 1.01 -12.36 16.34
CA GLN A 531 2.26 -13.08 16.60
C GLN A 531 2.05 -14.33 17.46
N ASN A 532 1.22 -14.22 18.50
CA ASN A 532 0.96 -15.32 19.43
C ASN A 532 0.13 -16.44 18.78
N VAL A 533 -0.98 -16.10 18.11
CA VAL A 533 -1.85 -17.12 17.50
C VAL A 533 -1.17 -17.81 16.31
N ALA A 534 -0.35 -17.08 15.54
CA ALA A 534 0.46 -17.67 14.47
C ALA A 534 1.54 -18.59 15.04
N SER A 535 2.26 -18.16 16.08
CA SER A 535 3.26 -18.98 16.76
C SER A 535 2.63 -20.23 17.38
N TYR A 536 1.46 -20.10 18.00
CA TYR A 536 0.74 -21.23 18.55
C TYR A 536 0.41 -22.26 17.47
N LEU A 537 -0.18 -21.83 16.35
CA LEU A 537 -0.50 -22.73 15.25
C LEU A 537 0.75 -23.39 14.64
N SER A 538 1.78 -22.60 14.31
CA SER A 538 2.92 -23.09 13.54
C SER A 538 4.03 -23.72 14.39
N LYS A 539 4.19 -23.32 15.66
CA LYS A 539 5.29 -23.78 16.54
C LYS A 539 4.83 -24.72 17.63
N ASP A 540 3.73 -24.42 18.31
CA ASP A 540 3.19 -25.32 19.35
C ASP A 540 2.45 -26.50 18.71
N LEU A 541 1.45 -26.24 17.88
CA LEU A 541 0.67 -27.32 17.22
C LEU A 541 1.41 -27.95 16.05
N GLU A 542 2.35 -27.20 15.45
CA GLU A 542 3.11 -27.62 14.26
C GLU A 542 2.23 -27.89 13.04
N ILE A 543 1.10 -27.17 12.94
CA ILE A 543 0.19 -27.22 11.79
C ILE A 543 0.75 -26.34 10.67
N ASP A 544 0.55 -26.76 9.42
CA ASP A 544 0.93 -26.02 8.21
C ASP A 544 0.55 -24.53 8.33
N TRP A 545 1.54 -23.64 8.32
CA TRP A 545 1.32 -22.21 8.55
C TRP A 545 0.44 -21.56 7.48
N ARG A 546 0.39 -22.13 6.26
CA ARG A 546 -0.38 -21.58 5.14
C ARG A 546 -1.88 -21.60 5.41
N ILE A 547 -2.37 -22.58 6.19
CA ILE A 547 -3.80 -22.63 6.56
C ILE A 547 -4.19 -21.44 7.46
N GLY A 548 -3.27 -21.03 8.34
CA GLY A 548 -3.45 -19.83 9.16
C GLY A 548 -3.33 -18.54 8.34
N ALA A 549 -2.40 -18.50 7.39
CA ALA A 549 -2.24 -17.37 6.46
C ALA A 549 -3.47 -17.17 5.58
N GLU A 550 -4.05 -18.25 5.04
CA GLU A 550 -5.29 -18.22 4.24
C GLU A 550 -6.52 -17.90 5.10
N TYR A 551 -6.57 -18.35 6.36
CA TYR A 551 -7.64 -17.93 7.29
C TYR A 551 -7.57 -16.42 7.56
N PHE A 552 -6.36 -15.89 7.78
CA PHE A 552 -6.14 -14.45 7.96
C PHE A 552 -6.46 -13.67 6.69
N GLU A 553 -6.10 -14.19 5.52
CA GLU A 553 -6.55 -13.66 4.23
C GLU A 553 -8.06 -13.65 4.13
N SER A 554 -8.75 -14.69 4.56
CA SER A 554 -10.21 -14.74 4.53
C SER A 554 -10.85 -13.64 5.39
N ILE A 555 -10.42 -13.49 6.64
CA ILE A 555 -11.18 -12.75 7.66
C ILE A 555 -10.68 -11.35 8.00
N LEU A 556 -9.38 -11.05 7.79
CA LEU A 556 -8.82 -9.76 8.19
C LEU A 556 -9.38 -8.63 7.34
N LEU A 557 -9.92 -7.59 7.99
CA LEU A 557 -10.30 -6.35 7.35
C LEU A 557 -9.09 -5.60 6.76
N ASP A 558 -7.89 -5.84 7.30
CA ASP A 558 -6.63 -5.22 6.87
C ASP A 558 -5.67 -6.20 6.19
N HIS A 559 -6.22 -7.22 5.52
CA HIS A 559 -5.39 -8.14 4.75
C HIS A 559 -4.59 -7.39 3.68
N ASP A 560 -3.27 -7.50 3.78
CA ASP A 560 -2.28 -7.07 2.80
C ASP A 560 -1.43 -8.29 2.48
N VAL A 561 -1.43 -8.75 1.23
CA VAL A 561 -0.78 -10.02 0.81
C VAL A 561 0.70 -10.06 1.23
N TYR A 562 1.40 -8.94 1.11
CA TYR A 562 2.81 -8.82 1.46
C TYR A 562 3.05 -9.00 2.95
N SER A 563 2.34 -8.19 3.75
CA SER A 563 2.50 -8.15 5.20
C SER A 563 1.98 -9.42 5.85
N ASN A 564 0.86 -9.99 5.36
CA ASN A 564 0.29 -11.22 5.91
C ASN A 564 1.26 -12.40 5.70
N TYR A 565 1.56 -12.74 4.46
CA TYR A 565 2.38 -13.92 4.15
C TYR A 565 3.82 -13.75 4.63
N GLY A 566 4.38 -12.54 4.53
CA GLY A 566 5.70 -12.22 5.08
C GLY A 566 5.79 -12.42 6.59
N ASN A 567 4.80 -11.95 7.36
CA ASN A 567 4.77 -12.18 8.82
C ASN A 567 4.56 -13.66 9.17
N TRP A 568 3.66 -14.36 8.46
CA TRP A 568 3.43 -15.78 8.71
C TRP A 568 4.69 -16.62 8.47
N GLN A 569 5.41 -16.38 7.38
CA GLN A 569 6.69 -17.05 7.13
C GLN A 569 7.74 -16.73 8.20
N TYR A 570 7.78 -15.47 8.65
CA TYR A 570 8.70 -15.03 9.70
C TYR A 570 8.41 -15.75 11.03
N VAL A 571 7.15 -15.84 11.44
CA VAL A 571 6.73 -16.52 12.67
C VAL A 571 6.87 -18.04 12.56
N ALA A 572 6.53 -18.63 11.41
CA ALA A 572 6.70 -20.06 11.13
C ALA A 572 8.19 -20.48 11.08
N GLY A 573 9.10 -19.52 10.86
CA GLY A 573 10.54 -19.74 10.79
C GLY A 573 11.02 -20.30 9.44
N VAL A 574 10.24 -20.12 8.38
CA VAL A 574 10.55 -20.57 7.00
C VAL A 574 10.93 -19.40 6.07
N GLY A 575 10.88 -18.16 6.57
CA GLY A 575 11.31 -16.95 5.86
C GLY A 575 12.59 -16.32 6.44
N CYS A 576 12.62 -14.99 6.46
CA CYS A 576 13.76 -14.12 6.81
C CYS A 576 14.13 -14.04 8.31
N ASP A 577 13.93 -15.09 9.12
CA ASP A 577 14.31 -15.02 10.54
C ASP A 577 15.82 -15.24 10.73
N PRO A 578 16.60 -14.21 11.14
CA PRO A 578 18.03 -14.36 11.39
C PRO A 578 18.35 -15.22 12.61
N ARG A 579 17.35 -15.57 13.45
CA ARG A 579 17.51 -16.38 14.67
C ARG A 579 17.18 -17.85 14.47
N GLU A 580 17.40 -18.34 13.25
CA GLU A 580 17.42 -19.75 12.86
C GLU A 580 16.22 -20.63 13.32
N GLY A 581 15.02 -20.08 13.50
CA GLY A 581 13.82 -20.86 13.83
C GLY A 581 13.61 -21.12 15.33
N PHE A 582 14.46 -20.57 16.19
CA PHE A 582 14.36 -20.66 17.66
C PHE A 582 13.36 -19.66 18.27
N ARG A 583 12.84 -18.71 17.48
CA ARG A 583 11.85 -17.76 17.97
C ARG A 583 10.50 -18.45 18.11
N HIS A 584 10.16 -18.78 19.36
CA HIS A 584 8.90 -19.38 19.77
C HIS A 584 8.27 -18.52 20.86
N PHE A 585 7.03 -18.09 20.66
CA PHE A 585 6.29 -17.36 21.69
C PHE A 585 5.69 -18.34 22.68
N ASN A 586 6.11 -18.24 23.95
CA ASN A 586 5.47 -18.98 25.02
C ASN A 586 4.16 -18.30 25.40
N ILE A 587 3.04 -18.89 24.98
CA ILE A 587 1.71 -18.28 25.10
C ILE A 587 1.35 -17.89 26.53
N ILE A 588 1.69 -18.72 27.53
CA ILE A 588 1.38 -18.42 28.93
C ILE A 588 2.20 -17.22 29.42
N LYS A 589 3.49 -17.17 29.06
CA LYS A 589 4.32 -16.00 29.38
C LYS A 589 3.78 -14.74 28.70
N GLN A 590 3.40 -14.83 27.43
CA GLN A 590 2.91 -13.70 26.66
C GLN A 590 1.57 -13.19 27.21
N GLY A 591 0.65 -14.07 27.57
CA GLY A 591 -0.57 -13.68 28.27
C GLY A 591 -0.26 -12.91 29.55
N LYS A 592 0.67 -13.40 30.39
CA LYS A 592 1.08 -12.70 31.61
C LYS A 592 1.81 -11.38 31.37
N ASP A 593 2.63 -11.29 30.33
CA ASP A 593 3.41 -10.08 30.03
C ASP A 593 2.51 -8.95 29.47
N TYR A 594 1.49 -9.30 28.67
CA TYR A 594 0.70 -8.33 27.89
C TYR A 594 -0.77 -8.21 28.32
N ASP A 595 -1.24 -9.12 29.16
CA ASP A 595 -2.56 -9.12 29.79
C ASP A 595 -2.46 -9.60 31.25
N PRO A 596 -1.66 -8.94 32.11
CA PRO A 596 -1.33 -9.44 33.45
C PRO A 596 -2.58 -9.69 34.31
N GLU A 597 -3.58 -8.80 34.23
CA GLU A 597 -4.84 -8.90 34.96
C GLU A 597 -5.91 -9.77 34.26
N GLY A 598 -5.61 -10.23 33.05
CA GLY A 598 -6.53 -11.02 32.23
C GLY A 598 -7.71 -10.23 31.68
N ASP A 599 -7.66 -8.90 31.64
CA ASP A 599 -8.78 -8.05 31.21
C ASP A 599 -9.14 -8.30 29.75
N TYR A 600 -8.13 -8.51 28.90
CA TYR A 600 -8.36 -8.84 27.49
C TYR A 600 -8.99 -10.23 27.35
N ILE A 601 -8.51 -11.21 28.12
CA ILE A 601 -9.14 -12.54 28.18
C ILE A 601 -10.59 -12.45 28.64
N LYS A 602 -10.88 -11.74 29.74
CA LYS A 602 -12.24 -11.61 30.28
C LYS A 602 -13.18 -10.90 29.30
N LEU A 603 -12.68 -9.96 28.50
CA LEU A 603 -13.44 -9.24 27.48
C LEU A 603 -13.95 -10.15 26.34
N TRP A 604 -13.10 -11.09 25.90
CA TRP A 604 -13.37 -11.95 24.73
C TRP A 604 -13.79 -13.38 25.11
N CYS A 605 -13.51 -13.80 26.33
CA CYS A 605 -13.95 -15.05 26.94
C CYS A 605 -14.79 -14.73 28.19
N PRO A 606 -16.02 -14.23 28.03
CA PRO A 606 -16.87 -13.79 29.14
C PRO A 606 -17.19 -14.92 30.13
N GLU A 607 -17.16 -16.18 29.70
CA GLU A 607 -17.27 -17.34 30.59
C GLU A 607 -16.13 -17.41 31.65
N LEU A 608 -15.00 -16.72 31.41
CA LEU A 608 -13.87 -16.63 32.33
C LEU A 608 -13.85 -15.34 33.16
N GLN A 609 -14.84 -14.46 33.00
CA GLN A 609 -14.82 -13.09 33.56
C GLN A 609 -14.62 -13.04 35.08
N HIS A 610 -15.11 -14.05 35.80
CA HIS A 610 -15.08 -14.13 37.27
C HIS A 610 -13.87 -14.91 37.80
N LEU A 611 -13.00 -15.42 36.94
CA LEU A 611 -11.80 -16.11 37.40
C LEU A 611 -10.80 -15.13 38.02
N PRO A 612 -10.15 -15.50 39.13
CA PRO A 612 -9.07 -14.71 39.67
C PRO A 612 -7.85 -14.74 38.74
N VAL A 613 -7.04 -13.69 38.81
CA VAL A 613 -5.87 -13.47 37.93
C VAL A 613 -4.89 -14.65 37.90
N HIS A 614 -4.72 -15.37 39.01
CA HIS A 614 -3.82 -16.52 39.05
C HIS A 614 -4.33 -17.73 38.25
N PHE A 615 -5.63 -17.82 37.95
CA PHE A 615 -6.21 -18.88 37.11
C PHE A 615 -6.55 -18.44 35.69
N ILE A 616 -6.74 -17.14 35.42
CA ILE A 616 -7.27 -16.65 34.13
C ILE A 616 -6.47 -17.12 32.91
N HIS A 617 -5.14 -17.24 33.04
CA HIS A 617 -4.24 -17.70 31.97
C HIS A 617 -4.14 -19.23 31.85
N CYS A 618 -4.46 -19.96 32.92
CA CYS A 618 -4.35 -21.41 33.01
C CYS A 618 -5.54 -22.05 33.75
N PRO A 619 -6.79 -21.88 33.29
CA PRO A 619 -7.99 -22.25 34.03
C PRO A 619 -8.13 -23.76 34.23
N TRP A 620 -7.48 -24.58 33.39
CA TRP A 620 -7.41 -26.04 33.54
C TRP A 620 -6.63 -26.52 34.78
N LEU A 621 -5.95 -25.62 35.49
CA LEU A 621 -5.26 -25.93 36.75
C LEU A 621 -6.16 -25.75 37.98
N MET A 622 -7.41 -25.31 37.80
CA MET A 622 -8.38 -25.19 38.89
C MET A 622 -8.80 -26.57 39.41
N SER A 623 -8.86 -26.70 40.74
CA SER A 623 -9.48 -27.86 41.37
C SER A 623 -10.99 -27.96 41.05
N LYS A 624 -11.61 -29.12 41.31
CA LYS A 624 -13.07 -29.24 41.16
C LYS A 624 -13.83 -28.29 42.10
N GLU A 625 -13.27 -28.05 43.29
CA GLU A 625 -13.79 -27.08 44.26
C GLU A 625 -13.68 -25.64 43.72
N ASP A 626 -12.54 -25.27 43.12
CA ASP A 626 -12.36 -23.96 42.49
C ASP A 626 -13.29 -23.77 41.28
N GLN A 627 -13.43 -24.78 40.43
CA GLN A 627 -14.37 -24.75 39.29
C GLN A 627 -15.81 -24.55 39.74
N ALA A 628 -16.22 -25.21 40.84
CA ALA A 628 -17.54 -25.00 41.45
C ALA A 628 -17.67 -23.60 42.06
N LYS A 629 -16.65 -23.14 42.80
CA LYS A 629 -16.61 -21.82 43.45
C LYS A 629 -16.74 -20.68 42.44
N TYR A 630 -16.01 -20.75 41.33
CA TYR A 630 -16.03 -19.71 40.29
C TYR A 630 -17.05 -19.98 39.19
N LYS A 631 -17.86 -21.04 39.31
CA LYS A 631 -18.93 -21.42 38.36
C LYS A 631 -18.44 -21.54 36.91
N CYS A 632 -17.26 -22.13 36.74
CA CYS A 632 -16.65 -22.36 35.44
C CYS A 632 -16.05 -23.78 35.40
N GLU A 633 -16.82 -24.73 34.88
CA GLU A 633 -16.40 -26.12 34.71
C GLU A 633 -15.61 -26.31 33.41
N ILE A 634 -14.36 -26.75 33.52
CA ILE A 634 -13.46 -26.97 32.38
C ILE A 634 -13.85 -28.25 31.63
N GLY A 635 -14.17 -28.09 30.35
CA GLY A 635 -14.74 -29.09 29.46
C GLY A 635 -16.25 -28.99 29.29
N ARG A 636 -16.92 -28.08 30.02
CA ARG A 636 -18.34 -27.75 29.82
C ARG A 636 -18.54 -26.28 29.52
N ASP A 637 -18.13 -25.41 30.44
CA ASP A 637 -18.36 -23.96 30.37
C ASP A 637 -17.22 -23.26 29.60
N TYR A 638 -15.99 -23.80 29.70
CA TYR A 638 -14.84 -23.41 28.90
C TYR A 638 -14.05 -24.65 28.45
N PRO A 639 -13.47 -24.71 27.23
CA PRO A 639 -12.84 -25.92 26.72
C PRO A 639 -11.65 -26.42 27.55
N LYS A 640 -11.44 -27.74 27.52
CA LYS A 640 -10.16 -28.32 27.96
C LYS A 640 -9.07 -27.94 26.97
N PRO A 641 -7.83 -27.68 27.41
CA PRO A 641 -6.71 -27.44 26.50
C PRO A 641 -6.56 -28.62 25.53
N MET A 642 -6.62 -28.33 24.24
CA MET A 642 -6.42 -29.36 23.21
C MET A 642 -4.98 -29.88 23.19
N ALA A 643 -4.02 -29.10 23.69
CA ALA A 643 -2.64 -29.52 23.89
C ALA A 643 -2.01 -28.81 25.10
N LEU A 644 -1.04 -29.47 25.73
CA LEU A 644 -0.16 -28.88 26.75
C LEU A 644 1.29 -29.09 26.37
N PHE A 645 2.13 -28.10 26.66
CA PHE A 645 3.54 -28.10 26.28
C PHE A 645 4.43 -27.96 27.51
N ASP A 646 5.55 -28.68 27.54
CA ASP A 646 6.48 -28.66 28.66
C ASP A 646 7.07 -27.26 28.91
N SER A 647 7.29 -26.49 27.85
CA SER A 647 7.79 -25.12 27.91
C SER A 647 6.88 -24.18 28.71
N TRP A 648 5.60 -24.50 28.85
CA TRP A 648 4.63 -23.68 29.59
C TRP A 648 4.74 -23.85 31.10
N LYS A 649 5.23 -25.01 31.58
CA LYS A 649 5.21 -25.38 33.01
C LYS A 649 5.89 -24.37 33.92
N ARG A 650 7.02 -23.80 33.48
CA ARG A 650 7.78 -22.80 34.24
C ARG A 650 7.03 -21.47 34.43
N HIS A 651 5.95 -21.25 33.68
CA HIS A 651 5.12 -20.07 33.75
C HIS A 651 3.77 -20.34 34.41
N TYR A 652 3.49 -21.56 34.89
CA TYR A 652 2.28 -21.83 35.66
C TYR A 652 2.30 -21.16 37.03
N PRO A 653 1.14 -20.78 37.57
CA PRO A 653 1.03 -20.24 38.92
C PRO A 653 1.50 -21.27 39.95
N SER A 654 2.33 -20.84 40.91
CA SER A 654 2.84 -21.69 42.00
C SER A 654 1.71 -22.25 42.90
N ALA A 655 0.60 -21.52 43.01
CA ALA A 655 -0.59 -21.96 43.75
C ALA A 655 -1.29 -23.18 43.13
N ALA A 656 -1.04 -23.50 41.86
CA ALA A 656 -1.72 -24.59 41.15
C ALA A 656 -0.82 -25.82 40.89
N THR A 657 0.39 -25.84 41.48
CA THR A 657 1.39 -26.92 41.28
C THR A 657 1.20 -28.16 42.16
N ASN A 658 0.04 -28.36 42.79
CA ASN A 658 -0.25 -29.60 43.53
C ASN A 658 -0.99 -30.63 42.65
N GLY A 659 -0.28 -31.71 42.27
CA GLY A 659 -0.83 -33.01 41.87
C GLY A 659 -1.63 -33.14 40.55
N GLN A 660 -2.22 -32.08 40.01
CA GLN A 660 -3.14 -32.19 38.86
C GLN A 660 -2.44 -32.17 37.50
N ILE A 661 -1.33 -31.43 37.37
CA ILE A 661 -0.56 -31.30 36.12
C ILE A 661 0.00 -32.67 35.68
N THR A 662 0.50 -33.47 36.61
CA THR A 662 1.11 -34.78 36.33
C THR A 662 0.12 -35.80 35.75
N ASN A 663 -1.16 -35.75 36.12
CA ASN A 663 -2.16 -36.71 35.63
C ASN A 663 -2.59 -36.44 34.19
N PHE A 664 -2.70 -35.16 33.77
CA PHE A 664 -3.04 -34.82 32.38
C PHE A 664 -1.93 -35.24 31.40
N PHE A 665 -0.67 -34.95 31.72
CA PHE A 665 0.47 -35.35 30.89
C PHE A 665 0.66 -36.88 30.79
N LYS A 666 0.25 -37.64 31.81
CA LYS A 666 0.19 -39.12 31.74
C LYS A 666 -0.87 -39.55 30.72
N SER A 667 -2.11 -39.06 30.84
CA SER A 667 -3.20 -39.43 29.91
C SER A 667 -2.90 -39.06 28.45
N ASN A 668 -2.20 -37.94 28.21
CA ASN A 668 -1.88 -37.48 26.85
C ASN A 668 -0.69 -38.25 26.24
N LYS A 669 0.24 -38.76 27.07
CA LYS A 669 1.25 -39.74 26.63
C LYS A 669 0.59 -41.07 26.23
N ASP A 670 -0.45 -41.49 26.95
CA ASP A 670 -1.19 -42.72 26.64
C ASP A 670 -2.04 -42.57 25.36
N ASN A 671 -2.64 -41.40 25.12
CA ASN A 671 -3.33 -41.10 23.86
C ASN A 671 -2.37 -40.98 22.67
N LYS A 672 -1.17 -40.37 22.84
CA LYS A 672 -0.13 -40.36 21.79
C LYS A 672 0.37 -41.77 21.44
N LYS A 673 0.38 -42.71 22.40
CA LYS A 673 0.68 -44.13 22.12
C LYS A 673 -0.44 -44.80 21.33
N LYS A 674 -1.71 -44.55 21.64
CA LYS A 674 -2.85 -45.11 20.88
C LYS A 674 -2.90 -44.64 19.42
N ILE A 675 -2.71 -43.34 19.17
CA ILE A 675 -2.70 -42.79 17.80
C ILE A 675 -1.52 -43.34 16.97
N LYS A 676 -0.38 -43.66 17.60
CA LYS A 676 0.75 -44.33 16.94
C LYS A 676 0.46 -45.79 16.57
N ILE A 677 -0.42 -46.46 17.30
CA ILE A 677 -0.78 -47.87 17.06
C ILE A 677 -1.84 -47.97 15.96
N GLU A 678 -2.75 -46.99 15.84
CA GLU A 678 -3.77 -46.94 14.77
C GLU A 678 -3.22 -46.37 13.44
N GLY A 679 -2.10 -45.64 13.46
CA GLY A 679 -1.42 -45.15 12.25
C GLY A 679 -0.42 -46.15 11.61
N GLN A 680 -0.38 -47.40 12.09
CA GLN A 680 0.44 -48.49 11.54
C GLN A 680 -0.39 -49.70 11.05
N SER A 681 -1.71 -49.56 10.94
CA SER A 681 -2.61 -50.56 10.35
C SER A 681 -3.20 -50.09 9.04
#